data_AF-A0A355GDF5-F1
#
_entry.id   AF-A0A355GDF5-F1
#
_cell.length_a   1.000
_cell.length_b   1.000
_cell.length_c   1.000
_cell.angle_alpha   90.00
_cell.angle_beta   90.00
_cell.angle_gamma   90.00
#
_symmetry.space_group_name_H-M   'P 1'
#
loop_
_entity.id
_entity.type
_entity.pdbx_description
1 polymer ?
#
loop_
_entity_poly.entity_id
_entity_poly.type
_entity_poly.pdbx_seq_one_letter_code
_entity_poly.pdbx_strand_id
1 'polypeptide(L)'
;ERMDEIAIDLRAHDHLHPVNKRTNYMFGEWDPHIIDNQGYYRRFVIRRLILDSLLAWIDEHKEIPLQERLEDAAAVLSGTMLMASSISGSGPDTHASDISLTSLLPKVARQRDDYYNRLLASASGSRAERLRKEAKQSQQPFGHIRHYLNLHLARYGAQQVQHRQLSRIYARMGFSVAARCEAAVIPCTSVRFECEIQWRITLVHLHLERYELEQAWTLIPEIEDHLTRGIECGALIDPWNILGFQGLFPLFISREDSIPDQRSEVLLDLMEEMFSAYSATLSEAAAQGNDKLKLEISHRFQKLAETWDRYATTTVEDLPQVNGQDSFESAAHVSQILTEWKKGGEAVGDISFWRQHVDRFESAKAYALTVDALLQKQDHVAAIGLIMQWLSQVDQTGLESGPYSIHSVLLQWMRQLTSEIKPESFAANSISIRKMFDYLEVNAADYWSVPDFAAVLPVSEKEIEDPFDIESAEPDEEDALFNAAYENVTFRDSADDGVQGEMMDSGFSPSNSEIESINRQLEPRLKFLNTLSHLWQLSAAFYSEAEINQSDSTSDSTRAEQSESALNKETLDSIAGWIRHTEHLQQELVVLLNSIWNYRIPKPSGDHDSNIEYDLQMQTKFYLMHAIIITTVNCRSARLMLLSTIPPAQAENELSENESLLVPIYRGVLTRDIELVRKEFPHFLNSIAETPLLYTPIDQSGKPNTVLKVRSLQMILRFLLSQLPSLGLLRETWQLLKTAYRMERSSRPEGIAVSEFDRLFRTALRSSLSAIIRSSRDWESDQLDDKQLIEIAEKLVTKYREQWLKHSRTMRLSSAEALNQDFVWQEVRQFIELYGADLFHAQYLTLGNLRTILHNGIEQYLNYLAEYQNPAEPMALLTDLEEGNIDMEEAVTNLKVIFESVIDKFDRFVEYNSTTTQSDYGEMFYCLLDFLRIEAAYERDDWKMVPLLIAHKVLAQQDRNESALIWEAVFESTSHEMAKKHLKKLKQTESEYKINLPLISDHLNERFVKPLAVNRMLALVPRAMNDARDGNEESVAFSILQEEIEHYLASTIGSGIDVPDRMRNLEDEIDRLDEKVTNEQYDIETQIKLSPVPMSLDEIKKQLKMWNQPLSRPKKKKK
;
A
#
# COMPACT_ATOMS: atom_id res chain seq x y z
N GLU A 1 -25.76 -37.52 23.44
CA GLU A 1 -26.14 -37.99 24.79
C GLU A 1 -25.74 -37.03 25.91
N ARG A 2 -24.58 -36.34 25.84
CA ARG A 2 -24.16 -35.36 26.88
C ARG A 2 -24.58 -33.90 26.62
N MET A 3 -25.02 -33.56 25.41
CA MET A 3 -25.51 -32.22 25.07
C MET A 3 -26.97 -32.08 25.51
N ASP A 4 -27.24 -31.08 26.35
CA ASP A 4 -28.56 -30.81 26.91
C ASP A 4 -29.31 -29.73 26.11
N GLU A 5 -28.57 -28.80 25.49
CA GLU A 5 -29.14 -27.65 24.78
C GLU A 5 -28.33 -27.27 23.52
N ILE A 6 -29.05 -26.88 22.46
CA ILE A 6 -28.49 -26.17 21.31
C ILE A 6 -29.09 -24.76 21.34
N ALA A 7 -28.25 -23.74 21.48
CA ALA A 7 -28.63 -22.34 21.43
C ALA A 7 -28.18 -21.69 20.11
N ILE A 8 -28.80 -20.56 19.76
CA ILE A 8 -28.45 -19.79 18.56
C ILE A 8 -27.97 -18.41 19.00
N ASP A 9 -26.78 -18.02 18.56
CA ASP A 9 -26.31 -16.64 18.68
C ASP A 9 -26.87 -15.78 17.55
N LEU A 10 -27.66 -14.79 17.93
CA LEU A 10 -28.33 -13.85 17.02
C LEU A 10 -27.48 -12.64 16.67
N ARG A 11 -26.30 -12.46 17.29
CA ARG A 11 -25.38 -11.37 16.96
C ARG A 11 -24.97 -11.48 15.49
N ALA A 12 -24.90 -10.33 14.84
CA ALA A 12 -24.42 -10.26 13.46
C ALA A 12 -22.95 -10.68 13.39
N HIS A 13 -22.59 -11.41 12.33
CA HIS A 13 -21.20 -11.69 12.04
C HIS A 13 -20.48 -10.39 11.66
N ASP A 14 -19.30 -10.15 12.24
CA ASP A 14 -18.39 -9.05 11.93
C ASP A 14 -17.09 -9.62 11.37
N HIS A 15 -16.89 -9.55 10.06
CA HIS A 15 -15.73 -10.16 9.42
C HIS A 15 -14.37 -9.70 10.02
N LEU A 16 -14.29 -8.46 10.49
CA LEU A 16 -13.04 -7.89 11.02
C LEU A 16 -12.82 -8.13 12.52
N HIS A 17 -13.81 -8.67 13.23
CA HIS A 17 -13.58 -9.06 14.61
C HIS A 17 -12.63 -10.27 14.66
N PRO A 18 -11.49 -10.20 15.38
CA PRO A 18 -10.47 -11.26 15.37
C PRO A 18 -10.97 -12.63 15.86
N VAL A 19 -12.06 -12.67 16.64
CA VAL A 19 -12.71 -13.91 17.05
C VAL A 19 -13.15 -14.76 15.85
N ASN A 20 -13.50 -14.13 14.72
CA ASN A 20 -13.90 -14.85 13.52
C ASN A 20 -12.72 -15.45 12.74
N LYS A 21 -11.48 -15.08 13.10
CA LYS A 21 -10.27 -15.74 12.62
C LYS A 21 -9.96 -17.03 13.41
N ARG A 22 -10.65 -17.29 14.53
CA ARG A 22 -10.56 -18.57 15.24
C ARG A 22 -11.12 -19.69 14.37
N THR A 23 -10.34 -20.76 14.23
CA THR A 23 -10.75 -21.89 13.40
C THR A 23 -12.08 -22.48 13.88
N ASN A 24 -13.01 -22.68 12.94
CA ASN A 24 -14.36 -23.19 13.17
C ASN A 24 -15.28 -22.36 14.09
N TYR A 25 -14.87 -21.19 14.57
CA TYR A 25 -15.73 -20.35 15.44
C TYR A 25 -17.06 -19.95 14.78
N MET A 26 -17.04 -19.71 13.46
CA MET A 26 -18.25 -19.44 12.69
C MET A 26 -19.24 -20.61 12.72
N PHE A 27 -18.77 -21.85 12.89
CA PHE A 27 -19.60 -23.05 12.95
C PHE A 27 -20.24 -23.27 14.34
N GLY A 28 -19.75 -22.57 15.36
CA GLY A 28 -20.27 -22.58 16.72
C GLY A 28 -19.18 -22.89 17.76
N GLU A 29 -19.58 -22.91 19.03
CA GLU A 29 -18.69 -23.26 20.15
C GLU A 29 -19.49 -23.84 21.32
N TRP A 30 -18.80 -24.54 22.22
CA TRP A 30 -19.38 -24.88 23.52
C TRP A 30 -19.49 -23.65 24.41
N ASP A 31 -20.62 -23.51 25.11
CA ASP A 31 -20.84 -22.43 26.09
C ASP A 31 -20.04 -22.71 27.38
N PRO A 32 -19.00 -21.91 27.70
CA PRO A 32 -18.18 -22.12 28.88
C PRO A 32 -18.95 -21.87 30.19
N HIS A 33 -20.12 -21.24 30.14
CA HIS A 33 -20.92 -20.97 31.34
C HIS A 33 -21.81 -22.14 31.75
N ILE A 34 -21.95 -23.18 30.92
CA ILE A 34 -22.80 -24.35 31.20
C ILE A 34 -21.93 -25.62 31.18
N ILE A 35 -21.28 -25.88 32.30
CA ILE A 35 -20.43 -27.04 32.56
C ILE A 35 -21.08 -27.91 33.64
N ASP A 36 -21.03 -29.23 33.50
CA ASP A 36 -21.50 -30.15 34.54
C ASP A 36 -20.47 -30.38 35.66
N ASN A 37 -20.88 -31.12 36.70
CA ASN A 37 -19.98 -31.46 37.82
C ASN A 37 -18.80 -32.37 37.44
N GLN A 38 -18.77 -32.91 36.22
CA GLN A 38 -17.68 -33.75 35.68
C GLN A 38 -16.76 -32.94 34.74
N GLY A 39 -16.99 -31.65 34.56
CA GLY A 39 -16.19 -30.77 33.72
C GLY A 39 -16.59 -30.76 32.24
N TYR A 40 -17.72 -31.36 31.86
CA TYR A 40 -18.18 -31.39 30.47
C TYR A 40 -19.11 -30.22 30.13
N TYR A 41 -18.89 -29.61 28.96
CA TYR A 41 -19.81 -28.64 28.40
C TYR A 41 -21.16 -29.29 28.05
N ARG A 42 -22.27 -28.57 28.29
CA ARG A 42 -23.63 -29.09 28.10
C ARG A 42 -24.47 -28.34 27.07
N ARG A 43 -24.09 -27.10 26.71
CA ARG A 43 -24.78 -26.29 25.70
C ARG A 43 -23.85 -25.96 24.54
N PHE A 44 -24.29 -26.23 23.32
CA PHE A 44 -23.61 -25.83 22.10
C PHE A 44 -24.28 -24.59 21.49
N VAL A 45 -23.52 -23.58 21.11
CA VAL A 45 -24.01 -22.32 20.55
C VAL A 45 -23.69 -22.27 19.05
N ILE A 46 -24.72 -22.22 18.21
CA ILE A 46 -24.60 -22.13 16.75
C ILE A 46 -24.72 -20.66 16.33
N ARG A 47 -23.93 -20.21 15.35
CA ARG A 47 -24.07 -18.87 14.77
C ARG A 47 -25.21 -18.82 13.77
N ARG A 48 -26.03 -17.77 13.84
CA ARG A 48 -27.13 -17.53 12.90
C ARG A 48 -26.71 -17.61 11.43
N LEU A 49 -25.53 -17.08 11.08
CA LEU A 49 -25.03 -17.04 9.69
C LEU A 49 -24.98 -18.42 9.02
N ILE A 50 -24.61 -19.47 9.75
CA ILE A 50 -24.57 -20.85 9.23
C ILE A 50 -25.97 -21.40 8.98
N LEU A 51 -26.90 -21.14 9.90
CA LEU A 51 -28.29 -21.54 9.74
C LEU A 51 -28.93 -20.82 8.55
N ASP A 52 -28.74 -19.51 8.42
CA ASP A 52 -29.25 -18.72 7.30
C ASP A 52 -28.69 -19.24 5.96
N SER A 53 -27.40 -19.60 5.91
CA SER A 53 -26.75 -20.19 4.73
C SER A 53 -27.33 -21.55 4.34
N LEU A 54 -27.53 -22.45 5.31
CA LEU A 54 -28.10 -23.78 5.06
C LEU A 54 -29.59 -23.70 4.68
N LEU A 55 -30.34 -22.77 5.28
CA LEU A 55 -31.72 -22.50 4.90
C LEU A 55 -31.81 -21.96 3.48
N ALA A 56 -30.92 -21.05 3.08
CA ALA A 56 -30.83 -20.58 1.70
C ALA A 56 -30.54 -21.72 0.72
N TRP A 57 -29.61 -22.63 1.06
CA TRP A 57 -29.34 -23.82 0.25
C TRP A 57 -30.59 -24.68 0.06
N ILE A 58 -31.30 -24.96 1.16
CA ILE A 58 -32.56 -25.70 1.12
C ILE A 58 -33.53 -25.00 0.17
N ASP A 59 -33.76 -23.70 0.32
CA ASP A 59 -34.74 -22.96 -0.47
C ASP A 59 -34.40 -22.86 -1.96
N GLU A 60 -33.11 -22.82 -2.32
CA GLU A 60 -32.67 -22.73 -3.72
C GLU A 60 -32.76 -24.08 -4.45
N HIS A 61 -32.58 -25.21 -3.77
CA HIS A 61 -32.48 -26.55 -4.39
C HIS A 61 -33.84 -27.29 -4.45
N LYS A 62 -34.90 -26.59 -4.88
CA LYS A 62 -36.28 -27.15 -4.89
C LYS A 62 -36.47 -28.40 -5.76
N GLU A 63 -35.51 -28.66 -6.65
CA GLU A 63 -35.43 -29.87 -7.48
C GLU A 63 -35.39 -31.17 -6.63
N ILE A 64 -34.84 -31.09 -5.41
CA ILE A 64 -34.67 -32.20 -4.47
C ILE A 64 -35.88 -32.24 -3.50
N PRO A 65 -36.39 -33.43 -3.12
CA PRO A 65 -37.43 -33.53 -2.10
C PRO A 65 -37.04 -32.81 -0.80
N LEU A 66 -37.99 -32.07 -0.21
CA LEU A 66 -37.73 -31.25 0.99
C LEU A 66 -37.12 -32.08 2.13
N GLN A 67 -37.62 -33.29 2.35
CA GLN A 67 -37.11 -34.18 3.39
C GLN A 67 -35.63 -34.54 3.17
N GLU A 68 -35.23 -34.82 1.93
CA GLU A 68 -33.83 -35.11 1.61
C GLU A 68 -32.95 -33.88 1.78
N ARG A 69 -33.42 -32.69 1.35
CA ARG A 69 -32.70 -31.42 1.59
C ARG A 69 -32.49 -31.15 3.07
N LEU A 70 -33.51 -31.34 3.89
CA LEU A 70 -33.42 -31.16 5.34
C LEU A 70 -32.42 -32.13 5.95
N GLU A 71 -32.44 -33.41 5.55
CA GLU A 71 -31.50 -34.42 6.03
C GLU A 71 -30.07 -34.14 5.59
N ASP A 72 -29.86 -33.74 4.33
CA ASP A 72 -28.53 -33.45 3.78
C ASP A 72 -27.94 -32.16 4.40
N ALA A 73 -28.76 -31.11 4.59
CA ALA A 73 -28.34 -29.89 5.29
C ALA A 73 -28.06 -30.12 6.79
N ALA A 74 -28.89 -30.93 7.46
CA ALA A 74 -28.66 -31.31 8.86
C ALA A 74 -27.40 -32.16 9.03
N ALA A 75 -27.05 -32.99 8.05
CA ALA A 75 -25.79 -33.73 8.03
C ALA A 75 -24.59 -32.78 7.99
N VAL A 76 -24.61 -31.76 7.13
CA VAL A 76 -23.52 -30.77 7.09
C VAL A 76 -23.46 -29.93 8.36
N LEU A 77 -24.60 -29.48 8.91
CA LEU A 77 -24.63 -28.78 10.19
C LEU A 77 -24.01 -29.62 11.32
N SER A 78 -24.34 -30.91 11.37
CA SER A 78 -23.78 -31.81 12.37
C SER A 78 -22.27 -32.02 12.17
N GLY A 79 -21.82 -32.09 10.91
CA GLY A 79 -20.40 -32.17 10.58
C GLY A 79 -19.61 -30.92 10.98
N THR A 80 -20.18 -29.73 10.78
CA THR A 80 -19.54 -28.46 11.19
C THR A 80 -19.56 -28.28 12.71
N MET A 81 -20.65 -28.65 13.39
CA MET A 81 -20.71 -28.71 14.86
C MET A 81 -19.66 -29.66 15.43
N LEU A 82 -19.46 -30.83 14.80
CA LEU A 82 -18.44 -31.80 15.21
C LEU A 82 -17.04 -31.21 15.07
N MET A 83 -16.74 -30.53 13.95
CA MET A 83 -15.46 -29.86 13.77
C MET A 83 -15.18 -28.80 14.84
N ALA A 84 -16.15 -27.92 15.10
CA ALA A 84 -16.05 -26.91 16.14
C ALA A 84 -15.86 -27.53 17.53
N SER A 85 -16.65 -28.57 17.85
CA SER A 85 -16.57 -29.30 19.11
C SER A 85 -15.19 -29.93 19.32
N SER A 86 -14.58 -30.49 18.27
CA SER A 86 -13.26 -31.10 18.35
C SER A 86 -12.14 -30.08 18.62
N ILE A 87 -12.31 -28.82 18.22
CA ILE A 87 -11.36 -27.74 18.54
C ILE A 87 -11.48 -27.31 20.00
N SER A 88 -12.69 -27.02 20.47
CA SER A 88 -12.92 -26.63 21.88
C SER A 88 -12.77 -27.78 22.88
N GLY A 89 -12.82 -29.02 22.41
CA GLY A 89 -12.82 -30.19 23.27
C GLY A 89 -14.14 -30.44 23.98
N SER A 90 -14.12 -31.34 24.96
CA SER A 90 -15.31 -31.74 25.74
C SER A 90 -15.52 -30.93 27.03
N GLY A 91 -14.52 -30.15 27.42
CA GLY A 91 -14.43 -29.39 28.67
C GLY A 91 -13.14 -28.57 28.72
N PRO A 92 -12.97 -27.66 29.70
CA PRO A 92 -11.80 -26.78 29.80
C PRO A 92 -10.45 -27.51 29.81
N ASP A 93 -10.38 -28.69 30.43
CA ASP A 93 -9.14 -29.47 30.58
C ASP A 93 -8.87 -30.42 29.38
N THR A 94 -9.56 -30.25 28.24
CA THR A 94 -9.45 -31.22 27.13
C THR A 94 -8.11 -31.12 26.40
N HIS A 95 -7.66 -29.90 26.12
CA HIS A 95 -6.41 -29.64 25.43
C HIS A 95 -5.43 -29.02 26.41
N ALA A 96 -4.21 -29.55 26.46
CA ALA A 96 -3.14 -28.98 27.24
C ALA A 96 -2.51 -27.79 26.48
N SER A 97 -1.78 -26.92 27.18
CA SER A 97 -1.21 -25.70 26.62
C SER A 97 -0.10 -25.93 25.58
N ASP A 98 0.42 -27.16 25.49
CA ASP A 98 1.40 -27.62 24.49
C ASP A 98 0.75 -28.07 23.17
N ILE A 99 -0.58 -28.17 23.12
CA ILE A 99 -1.32 -28.49 21.89
C ILE A 99 -1.54 -27.20 21.11
N SER A 100 -0.99 -27.14 19.91
CA SER A 100 -1.25 -26.07 18.95
C SER A 100 -2.38 -26.44 17.99
N LEU A 101 -3.02 -25.43 17.39
CA LEU A 101 -4.02 -25.61 16.33
C LEU A 101 -3.48 -26.50 15.18
N THR A 102 -2.22 -26.31 14.81
CA THR A 102 -1.44 -27.10 13.84
C THR A 102 -1.62 -28.60 14.02
N SER A 103 -1.39 -29.10 15.24
CA SER A 103 -1.44 -30.53 15.55
C SER A 103 -2.87 -31.10 15.57
N LEU A 104 -3.86 -30.22 15.72
CA LEU A 104 -5.26 -30.58 15.94
C LEU A 104 -6.08 -30.62 14.65
N LEU A 105 -5.84 -29.70 13.70
CA LEU A 105 -6.62 -29.57 12.47
C LEU A 105 -6.69 -30.85 11.62
N PRO A 106 -5.60 -31.59 11.37
CA PRO A 106 -5.66 -32.84 10.60
C PRO A 106 -6.54 -33.90 11.28
N LYS A 107 -6.51 -33.97 12.61
CA LYS A 107 -7.33 -34.90 13.40
C LYS A 107 -8.82 -34.54 13.28
N VAL A 108 -9.14 -33.25 13.34
CA VAL A 108 -10.50 -32.71 13.21
C VAL A 108 -11.08 -33.03 11.81
N ALA A 109 -10.29 -32.82 10.75
CA ALA A 109 -10.71 -33.09 9.38
C ALA A 109 -11.01 -34.59 9.16
N ARG A 110 -10.14 -35.48 9.64
CA ARG A 110 -10.36 -36.95 9.55
C ARG A 110 -11.65 -37.38 10.27
N GLN A 111 -11.92 -36.85 11.46
CA GLN A 111 -13.15 -37.19 12.20
C GLN A 111 -14.43 -36.78 11.46
N ARG A 112 -14.42 -35.61 10.81
CA ARG A 112 -15.51 -35.14 9.95
C ARG A 112 -15.70 -36.07 8.76
N ASP A 113 -14.63 -36.44 8.07
CA ASP A 113 -14.72 -37.31 6.89
C ASP A 113 -15.24 -38.70 7.26
N ASP A 114 -14.81 -39.26 8.40
CA ASP A 114 -15.35 -40.50 8.95
C ASP A 114 -16.84 -40.40 9.29
N TYR A 115 -17.30 -39.24 9.78
CA TYR A 115 -18.72 -38.99 10.01
C TYR A 115 -19.51 -38.98 8.71
N TYR A 116 -19.05 -38.24 7.70
CA TYR A 116 -19.71 -38.17 6.39
C TYR A 116 -19.71 -39.51 5.65
N ASN A 117 -18.62 -40.28 5.72
CA ASN A 117 -18.54 -41.62 5.14
C ASN A 117 -19.55 -42.58 5.77
N ARG A 118 -19.71 -42.53 7.10
CA ARG A 118 -20.74 -43.34 7.81
C ARG A 118 -22.15 -42.98 7.37
N LEU A 119 -22.45 -41.69 7.22
CA LEU A 119 -23.75 -41.24 6.73
C LEU A 119 -24.00 -41.68 5.28
N LEU A 120 -23.02 -41.51 4.39
CA LEU A 120 -23.12 -41.95 3.00
C LEU A 120 -23.36 -43.47 2.90
N ALA A 121 -22.70 -44.25 3.75
CA ALA A 121 -22.89 -45.71 3.81
C ALA A 121 -24.31 -46.11 4.27
N SER A 122 -24.96 -45.28 5.09
CA SER A 122 -26.33 -45.51 5.58
C SER A 122 -27.43 -45.10 4.57
N ALA A 123 -27.09 -44.29 3.56
CA ALA A 123 -28.03 -43.86 2.53
C ALA A 123 -28.40 -45.03 1.59
N SER A 124 -29.66 -45.07 1.14
CA SER A 124 -30.15 -46.09 0.20
C SER A 124 -30.97 -45.50 -0.96
N GLY A 125 -31.20 -46.28 -2.02
CA GLY A 125 -32.00 -45.89 -3.17
C GLY A 125 -31.38 -44.76 -4.03
N SER A 126 -32.25 -43.94 -4.64
CA SER A 126 -31.85 -42.84 -5.54
C SER A 126 -31.02 -41.76 -4.84
N ARG A 127 -31.27 -41.51 -3.54
CA ARG A 127 -30.48 -40.57 -2.73
C ARG A 127 -29.02 -41.02 -2.62
N ALA A 128 -28.76 -42.31 -2.38
CA ALA A 128 -27.40 -42.84 -2.29
C ALA A 128 -26.64 -42.76 -3.62
N GLU A 129 -27.31 -43.00 -4.74
CA GLU A 129 -26.69 -42.86 -6.07
C GLU A 129 -26.31 -41.40 -6.36
N ARG A 130 -27.19 -40.44 -6.01
CA ARG A 130 -26.91 -39.00 -6.12
C ARG A 130 -25.72 -38.61 -5.25
N LEU A 131 -25.75 -38.92 -3.96
CA LEU A 131 -24.70 -38.55 -3.02
C LEU A 131 -23.34 -39.17 -3.38
N ARG A 132 -23.30 -40.41 -3.90
CA ARG A 132 -22.04 -41.02 -4.39
C ARG A 132 -21.52 -40.33 -5.64
N LYS A 133 -22.40 -39.89 -6.53
CA LYS A 133 -22.01 -39.13 -7.73
C LYS A 133 -21.45 -37.77 -7.35
N GLU A 134 -22.11 -37.07 -6.43
CA GLU A 134 -21.65 -35.78 -5.90
C GLU A 134 -20.34 -35.94 -5.14
N ALA A 135 -20.21 -36.95 -4.26
CA ALA A 135 -18.99 -37.21 -3.50
C ALA A 135 -17.78 -37.49 -4.39
N LYS A 136 -17.95 -38.22 -5.51
CA LYS A 136 -16.88 -38.41 -6.50
C LYS A 136 -16.46 -37.13 -7.20
N GLN A 137 -17.37 -36.16 -7.32
CA GLN A 137 -17.11 -34.88 -7.98
C GLN A 137 -16.50 -33.86 -7.02
N SER A 138 -16.98 -33.78 -5.78
CA SER A 138 -16.44 -32.89 -4.74
C SER A 138 -15.28 -33.51 -3.95
N GLN A 139 -14.88 -34.75 -4.27
CA GLN A 139 -13.93 -35.59 -3.52
C GLN A 139 -14.26 -35.82 -2.03
N GLN A 140 -15.46 -35.41 -1.61
CA GLN A 140 -15.91 -35.48 -0.23
C GLN A 140 -17.43 -35.73 -0.20
N PRO A 141 -17.95 -36.67 0.62
CA PRO A 141 -19.39 -36.81 0.78
C PRO A 141 -20.00 -35.54 1.39
N PHE A 142 -21.17 -35.12 0.87
CA PHE A 142 -21.81 -33.84 1.19
C PHE A 142 -20.97 -32.58 0.86
N GLY A 143 -19.86 -32.73 0.14
CA GLY A 143 -18.97 -31.61 -0.23
C GLY A 143 -19.66 -30.51 -1.04
N HIS A 144 -20.69 -30.83 -1.83
CA HIS A 144 -21.46 -29.84 -2.60
C HIS A 144 -22.21 -28.82 -1.71
N ILE A 145 -22.74 -29.25 -0.56
CA ILE A 145 -23.41 -28.35 0.41
C ILE A 145 -22.37 -27.55 1.17
N ARG A 146 -21.24 -28.17 1.54
CA ARG A 146 -20.14 -27.48 2.21
C ARG A 146 -19.51 -26.42 1.30
N HIS A 147 -19.33 -26.71 0.02
CA HIS A 147 -18.87 -25.74 -0.97
C HIS A 147 -19.87 -24.58 -1.09
N TYR A 148 -21.18 -24.86 -1.14
CA TYR A 148 -22.19 -23.82 -1.11
C TYR A 148 -22.10 -22.95 0.16
N LEU A 149 -21.96 -23.57 1.33
CA LEU A 149 -21.81 -22.88 2.61
C LEU A 149 -20.57 -21.97 2.60
N ASN A 150 -19.40 -22.50 2.23
CA ASN A 150 -18.17 -21.74 2.17
C ASN A 150 -18.28 -20.56 1.19
N LEU A 151 -18.89 -20.78 0.02
CA LEU A 151 -19.12 -19.73 -0.98
C LEU A 151 -20.08 -18.65 -0.47
N HIS A 152 -21.14 -19.04 0.24
CA HIS A 152 -22.09 -18.10 0.85
C HIS A 152 -21.40 -17.23 1.92
N LEU A 153 -20.56 -17.84 2.77
CA LEU A 153 -19.77 -17.15 3.78
C LEU A 153 -18.76 -16.18 3.15
N ALA A 154 -18.04 -16.62 2.12
CA ALA A 154 -17.08 -15.79 1.40
C ALA A 154 -17.77 -14.57 0.76
N ARG A 155 -18.91 -14.76 0.11
CA ARG A 155 -19.71 -13.66 -0.47
C ARG A 155 -20.21 -12.70 0.58
N TYR A 156 -20.68 -13.22 1.72
CA TYR A 156 -21.13 -12.41 2.82
C TYR A 156 -20.00 -11.54 3.38
N GLY A 157 -18.81 -12.12 3.63
CA GLY A 157 -17.62 -11.37 4.07
C GLY A 157 -17.21 -10.29 3.07
N ALA A 158 -17.21 -10.63 1.77
CA ALA A 158 -16.87 -9.69 0.69
C ALA A 158 -17.82 -8.49 0.64
N GLN A 159 -19.13 -8.72 0.79
CA GLN A 159 -20.10 -7.64 0.90
C GLN A 159 -19.84 -6.75 2.13
N GLN A 160 -19.49 -7.33 3.28
CA GLN A 160 -19.16 -6.54 4.47
C GLN A 160 -17.95 -5.63 4.24
N VAL A 161 -16.85 -6.18 3.68
CA VAL A 161 -15.64 -5.40 3.38
C VAL A 161 -15.96 -4.27 2.40
N GLN A 162 -16.71 -4.57 1.32
CA GLN A 162 -17.08 -3.59 0.31
C GLN A 162 -17.94 -2.45 0.87
N HIS A 163 -19.07 -2.77 1.51
CA HIS A 163 -19.99 -1.76 2.03
C HIS A 163 -19.37 -0.96 3.18
N ARG A 164 -18.49 -1.57 3.98
CA ARG A 164 -17.75 -0.88 5.05
C ARG A 164 -16.84 0.17 4.43
N GLN A 165 -16.05 -0.23 3.44
CA GLN A 165 -15.14 0.69 2.76
C GLN A 165 -15.88 1.81 2.04
N LEU A 166 -17.00 1.52 1.36
CA LEU A 166 -17.82 2.55 0.71
C LEU A 166 -18.42 3.52 1.71
N SER A 167 -18.90 3.03 2.86
CA SER A 167 -19.41 3.89 3.92
C SER A 167 -18.33 4.86 4.43
N ARG A 168 -17.07 4.38 4.55
CA ARG A 168 -15.93 5.22 4.93
C ARG A 168 -15.59 6.24 3.85
N ILE A 169 -15.51 5.82 2.57
CA ILE A 169 -15.24 6.72 1.43
C ILE A 169 -16.29 7.83 1.37
N TYR A 170 -17.58 7.49 1.40
CA TYR A 170 -18.65 8.50 1.35
C TYR A 170 -18.64 9.43 2.57
N ALA A 171 -18.32 8.90 3.77
CA ALA A 171 -18.16 9.72 4.96
C ALA A 171 -16.99 10.72 4.83
N ARG A 172 -15.83 10.29 4.32
CA ARG A 172 -14.66 11.15 4.08
C ARG A 172 -14.88 12.18 2.97
N MET A 173 -15.70 11.86 1.96
CA MET A 173 -16.09 12.81 0.92
C MET A 173 -17.08 13.89 1.40
N GLY A 174 -17.72 13.71 2.56
CA GLY A 174 -18.71 14.64 3.12
C GLY A 174 -20.17 14.27 2.85
N PHE A 175 -20.47 13.07 2.32
CA PHE A 175 -21.83 12.64 1.97
C PHE A 175 -22.44 11.69 3.02
N SER A 176 -22.93 12.27 4.12
CA SER A 176 -23.41 11.53 5.30
C SER A 176 -24.59 10.59 5.01
N VAL A 177 -25.57 11.00 4.20
CA VAL A 177 -26.75 10.18 3.90
C VAL A 177 -26.36 8.90 3.15
N ALA A 178 -25.51 9.02 2.13
CA ALA A 178 -25.03 7.89 1.35
C ALA A 178 -24.16 6.96 2.21
N ALA A 179 -23.25 7.51 3.03
CA ALA A 179 -22.43 6.73 3.95
C ALA A 179 -23.28 5.86 4.89
N ARG A 180 -24.35 6.43 5.45
CA ARG A 180 -25.28 5.72 6.35
C ARG A 180 -26.10 4.66 5.63
N CYS A 181 -26.51 4.91 4.39
CA CYS A 181 -27.19 3.91 3.57
C CYS A 181 -26.31 2.66 3.37
N GLU A 182 -25.03 2.85 3.01
CA GLU A 182 -24.07 1.74 2.85
C GLU A 182 -23.84 0.99 4.17
N ALA A 183 -23.63 1.72 5.27
CA ALA A 183 -23.44 1.09 6.59
C ALA A 183 -24.69 0.34 7.07
N ALA A 184 -25.88 0.75 6.66
CA ALA A 184 -27.14 0.10 7.02
C ALA A 184 -27.35 -1.25 6.30
N VAL A 185 -26.75 -1.45 5.12
CA VAL A 185 -26.76 -2.73 4.39
C VAL A 185 -26.07 -3.80 5.23
N ILE A 186 -25.01 -3.44 5.94
CA ILE A 186 -24.26 -4.35 6.80
C ILE A 186 -25.03 -4.55 8.12
N PRO A 187 -25.25 -5.80 8.57
CA PRO A 187 -25.89 -6.06 9.85
C PRO A 187 -24.96 -5.83 11.05
N CYS A 188 -23.65 -5.72 10.80
CA CYS A 188 -22.63 -5.49 11.80
C CYS A 188 -22.82 -4.12 12.48
N THR A 189 -22.68 -4.09 13.81
CA THR A 189 -22.88 -2.89 14.61
C THR A 189 -21.63 -1.99 14.64
N SER A 190 -20.43 -2.57 14.56
CA SER A 190 -19.14 -1.82 14.56
C SER A 190 -19.10 -0.81 13.43
N VAL A 191 -19.34 -1.26 12.19
CA VAL A 191 -19.36 -0.41 10.98
C VAL A 191 -20.37 0.74 11.08
N ARG A 192 -21.51 0.53 11.73
CA ARG A 192 -22.52 1.58 11.89
C ARG A 192 -22.04 2.66 12.86
N PHE A 193 -21.41 2.28 13.97
CA PHE A 193 -20.81 3.26 14.89
C PHE A 193 -19.63 3.98 14.25
N GLU A 194 -18.73 3.27 13.58
CA GLU A 194 -17.62 3.86 12.84
C GLU A 194 -18.12 4.87 11.81
N CYS A 195 -19.11 4.51 11.00
CA CYS A 195 -19.72 5.41 10.02
C CYS A 195 -20.29 6.66 10.70
N GLU A 196 -21.08 6.49 11.78
CA GLU A 196 -21.70 7.61 12.51
C GLU A 196 -20.66 8.57 13.13
N ILE A 197 -19.50 8.08 13.53
CA ILE A 197 -18.39 8.90 14.02
C ILE A 197 -17.71 9.61 12.85
N GLN A 198 -17.31 8.86 11.82
CA GLN A 198 -16.51 9.33 10.70
C GLN A 198 -17.17 10.47 9.91
N TRP A 199 -18.45 10.34 9.53
CA TRP A 199 -19.09 11.39 8.74
C TRP A 199 -19.23 12.70 9.54
N ARG A 200 -19.42 12.61 10.86
CA ARG A 200 -19.52 13.79 11.73
C ARG A 200 -18.19 14.51 11.84
N ILE A 201 -17.08 13.77 11.96
CA ILE A 201 -15.73 14.34 11.95
C ILE A 201 -15.49 15.12 10.65
N THR A 202 -15.81 14.52 9.49
CA THR A 202 -15.70 15.21 8.20
C THR A 202 -16.54 16.49 8.16
N LEU A 203 -17.82 16.41 8.57
CA LEU A 203 -18.68 17.60 8.56
C LEU A 203 -18.22 18.68 9.54
N VAL A 204 -17.64 18.32 10.69
CA VAL A 204 -17.00 19.31 11.58
C VAL A 204 -15.96 20.10 10.82
N HIS A 205 -15.05 19.45 10.10
CA HIS A 205 -14.03 20.15 9.32
C HIS A 205 -14.63 21.01 8.18
N LEU A 206 -15.62 20.48 7.44
CA LEU A 206 -16.28 21.25 6.38
C LEU A 206 -17.02 22.49 6.92
N HIS A 207 -17.70 22.39 8.07
CA HIS A 207 -18.33 23.54 8.72
C HIS A 207 -17.30 24.57 9.17
N LEU A 208 -16.15 24.14 9.69
CA LEU A 208 -15.06 25.05 10.07
C LEU A 208 -14.47 25.78 8.86
N GLU A 209 -14.28 25.10 7.71
CA GLU A 209 -13.84 25.73 6.46
C GLU A 209 -14.80 26.81 5.97
N ARG A 210 -16.10 26.66 6.26
CA ARG A 210 -17.15 27.65 5.97
C ARG A 210 -17.37 28.69 7.09
N TYR A 211 -16.55 28.68 8.14
CA TYR A 211 -16.66 29.55 9.31
C TYR A 211 -17.94 29.33 10.15
N GLU A 212 -18.56 28.16 10.08
CA GLU A 212 -19.81 27.79 10.76
C GLU A 212 -19.57 27.10 12.13
N LEU A 213 -18.96 27.82 13.06
CA LEU A 213 -18.51 27.28 14.35
C LEU A 213 -19.62 26.61 15.20
N GLU A 214 -20.82 27.17 15.24
CA GLU A 214 -21.93 26.61 16.05
C GLU A 214 -22.41 25.25 15.52
N GLN A 215 -22.39 25.07 14.20
CA GLN A 215 -22.78 23.82 13.56
C GLN A 215 -21.73 22.73 13.83
N ALA A 216 -20.44 23.07 13.69
CA ALA A 216 -19.33 22.19 14.07
C ALA A 216 -19.41 21.75 15.55
N TRP A 217 -19.65 22.69 16.48
CA TRP A 217 -19.76 22.36 17.90
C TRP A 217 -20.96 21.46 18.23
N THR A 218 -22.04 21.51 17.46
CA THR A 218 -23.22 20.65 17.70
C THR A 218 -22.90 19.17 17.45
N LEU A 219 -22.00 18.88 16.50
CA LEU A 219 -21.65 17.50 16.11
C LEU A 219 -20.67 16.83 17.07
N ILE A 220 -19.75 17.58 17.68
CA ILE A 220 -18.71 17.03 18.58
C ILE A 220 -19.30 16.21 19.76
N PRO A 221 -20.31 16.70 20.50
CA PRO A 221 -20.97 15.92 21.54
C PRO A 221 -21.59 14.61 21.06
N GLU A 222 -22.09 14.58 19.81
CA GLU A 222 -22.68 13.38 19.23
C GLU A 222 -21.60 12.33 18.90
N ILE A 223 -20.41 12.77 18.46
CA ILE A 223 -19.27 11.90 18.21
C ILE A 223 -18.90 11.12 19.49
N GLU A 224 -18.77 11.82 20.62
CA GLU A 224 -18.46 11.19 21.92
C GLU A 224 -19.55 10.20 22.37
N ASP A 225 -20.83 10.54 22.18
CA ASP A 225 -21.94 9.64 22.52
C ASP A 225 -21.86 8.35 21.70
N HIS A 226 -21.61 8.47 20.39
CA HIS A 226 -21.48 7.32 19.51
C HIS A 226 -20.26 6.45 19.86
N LEU A 227 -19.11 7.06 20.17
CA LEU A 227 -17.91 6.34 20.61
C LEU A 227 -18.20 5.55 21.91
N THR A 228 -18.74 6.23 22.92
CA THR A 228 -19.02 5.63 24.23
C THR A 228 -20.00 4.46 24.10
N ARG A 229 -21.11 4.66 23.38
CA ARG A 229 -22.11 3.61 23.14
C ARG A 229 -21.54 2.46 22.33
N GLY A 230 -20.65 2.74 21.36
CA GLY A 230 -19.94 1.74 20.58
C GLY A 230 -19.09 0.83 21.46
N ILE A 231 -18.34 1.41 22.40
CA ILE A 231 -17.53 0.66 23.39
C ILE A 231 -18.43 -0.13 24.35
N GLU A 232 -19.43 0.52 24.97
CA GLU A 232 -20.30 -0.11 25.98
C GLU A 232 -21.09 -1.31 25.44
N CYS A 233 -21.48 -1.29 24.16
CA CYS A 233 -22.18 -2.41 23.52
C CYS A 233 -21.24 -3.46 22.90
N GLY A 234 -19.92 -3.27 22.99
CA GLY A 234 -18.89 -4.16 22.43
C GLY A 234 -18.76 -4.11 20.91
N ALA A 235 -19.31 -3.06 20.26
CA ALA A 235 -19.16 -2.84 18.83
C ALA A 235 -17.78 -2.26 18.49
N LEU A 236 -17.25 -1.39 19.35
CA LEU A 236 -15.85 -0.97 19.35
C LEU A 236 -15.10 -1.71 20.46
N ILE A 237 -13.79 -1.88 20.30
CA ILE A 237 -12.96 -2.54 21.31
C ILE A 237 -12.94 -1.73 22.61
N ASP A 238 -12.96 -2.40 23.76
CA ASP A 238 -12.69 -1.76 25.05
C ASP A 238 -11.20 -1.36 25.10
N PRO A 239 -10.87 -0.07 25.32
CA PRO A 239 -9.49 0.40 25.44
C PRO A 239 -8.65 -0.38 26.48
N TRP A 240 -9.26 -0.96 27.53
CA TRP A 240 -8.54 -1.79 28.51
C TRP A 240 -7.90 -3.04 27.90
N ASN A 241 -8.41 -3.53 26.76
CA ASN A 241 -7.79 -4.67 26.07
C ASN A 241 -6.41 -4.32 25.50
N ILE A 242 -6.14 -3.05 25.20
CA ILE A 242 -4.81 -2.60 24.76
C ILE A 242 -3.79 -2.81 25.88
N LEU A 243 -4.12 -2.38 27.11
CA LEU A 243 -3.25 -2.60 28.27
C LEU A 243 -3.20 -4.08 28.69
N GLY A 244 -4.34 -4.78 28.67
CA GLY A 244 -4.44 -6.15 29.19
C GLY A 244 -3.83 -7.22 28.27
N PHE A 245 -3.85 -7.01 26.96
CA PHE A 245 -3.41 -7.99 25.96
C PHE A 245 -2.41 -7.43 24.94
N GLN A 246 -1.87 -6.22 25.16
CA GLN A 246 -0.91 -5.58 24.24
C GLN A 246 -1.46 -5.40 22.81
N GLY A 247 -2.79 -5.27 22.65
CA GLY A 247 -3.42 -5.23 21.33
C GLY A 247 -3.50 -6.59 20.60
N LEU A 248 -3.12 -7.69 21.26
CA LEU A 248 -3.25 -9.04 20.72
C LEU A 248 -4.58 -9.68 21.11
N PHE A 249 -5.02 -10.63 20.28
CA PHE A 249 -6.20 -11.44 20.50
C PHE A 249 -5.83 -12.93 20.42
N PRO A 250 -6.01 -13.72 21.49
CA PRO A 250 -5.68 -15.13 21.49
C PRO A 250 -6.70 -15.93 20.66
N LEU A 251 -6.25 -16.68 19.64
CA LEU A 251 -7.13 -17.58 18.87
C LEU A 251 -7.33 -18.93 19.57
N PHE A 252 -6.32 -19.40 20.29
CA PHE A 252 -6.34 -20.65 21.04
C PHE A 252 -5.67 -20.48 22.42
N ILE A 253 -5.50 -21.59 23.16
CA ILE A 253 -4.90 -21.60 24.50
C ILE A 253 -3.40 -21.27 24.42
N SER A 254 -2.72 -21.71 23.36
CA SER A 254 -1.30 -21.42 23.15
C SER A 254 -1.09 -19.95 22.81
N ARG A 255 -0.01 -19.36 23.34
CA ARG A 255 0.34 -17.95 23.09
C ARG A 255 0.73 -17.72 21.63
N GLU A 256 1.33 -18.72 20.98
CA GLU A 256 1.73 -18.69 19.56
C GLU A 256 0.54 -18.49 18.62
N ASP A 257 -0.67 -18.89 19.05
CA ASP A 257 -1.91 -18.75 18.30
C ASP A 257 -2.56 -17.36 18.49
N SER A 258 -1.82 -16.33 18.94
CA SER A 258 -2.33 -14.97 19.11
C SER A 258 -2.11 -14.11 17.87
N ILE A 259 -3.07 -13.26 17.55
CA ILE A 259 -3.00 -12.35 16.39
C ILE A 259 -3.21 -10.89 16.80
N PRO A 260 -2.72 -9.91 16.03
CA PRO A 260 -3.06 -8.51 16.24
C PRO A 260 -4.58 -8.27 16.11
N ASP A 261 -5.16 -7.55 17.07
CA ASP A 261 -6.56 -7.09 17.03
C ASP A 261 -6.66 -5.78 16.25
N GLN A 262 -6.93 -5.85 14.96
CA GLN A 262 -7.06 -4.67 14.07
C GLN A 262 -8.06 -3.61 14.56
N ARG A 263 -8.97 -3.93 15.48
CA ARG A 263 -9.91 -2.95 16.04
C ARG A 263 -9.23 -1.98 16.99
N SER A 264 -8.07 -2.30 17.56
CA SER A 264 -7.29 -1.36 18.36
C SER A 264 -6.83 -0.20 17.50
N GLU A 265 -6.24 -0.46 16.33
CA GLU A 265 -5.82 0.55 15.36
C GLU A 265 -7.00 1.44 14.94
N VAL A 266 -8.14 0.83 14.56
CA VAL A 266 -9.35 1.60 14.20
C VAL A 266 -9.81 2.52 15.33
N LEU A 267 -9.79 2.06 16.59
CA LEU A 267 -10.15 2.90 17.73
C LEU A 267 -9.15 4.05 17.93
N LEU A 268 -7.86 3.77 17.82
CA LEU A 268 -6.79 4.76 17.94
C LEU A 268 -6.94 5.85 16.86
N ASP A 269 -7.18 5.45 15.61
CA ASP A 269 -7.43 6.36 14.48
C ASP A 269 -8.64 7.27 14.74
N LEU A 270 -9.78 6.69 15.16
CA LEU A 270 -10.99 7.46 15.47
C LEU A 270 -10.77 8.46 16.61
N MET A 271 -9.97 8.09 17.62
CA MET A 271 -9.62 8.98 18.72
C MET A 271 -8.72 10.12 18.28
N GLU A 272 -7.71 9.85 17.45
CA GLU A 272 -6.81 10.86 16.91
C GLU A 272 -7.54 11.87 16.01
N GLU A 273 -8.44 11.38 15.15
CA GLU A 273 -9.31 12.22 14.34
C GLU A 273 -10.28 13.06 15.18
N MET A 274 -10.86 12.47 16.24
CA MET A 274 -11.72 13.21 17.17
C MET A 274 -10.95 14.32 17.92
N PHE A 275 -9.74 14.05 18.39
CA PHE A 275 -8.86 15.07 18.99
C PHE A 275 -8.50 16.16 17.99
N SER A 276 -8.29 15.81 16.72
CA SER A 276 -8.05 16.76 15.64
C SER A 276 -9.26 17.65 15.36
N ALA A 277 -10.48 17.09 15.37
CA ALA A 277 -11.74 17.83 15.26
C ALA A 277 -11.96 18.80 16.43
N TYR A 278 -11.67 18.36 17.66
CA TYR A 278 -11.67 19.20 18.86
C TYR A 278 -10.68 20.36 18.75
N SER A 279 -9.45 20.07 18.34
CA SER A 279 -8.39 21.06 18.18
C SER A 279 -8.73 22.13 17.13
N ALA A 280 -9.24 21.71 15.97
CA ALA A 280 -9.68 22.60 14.91
C ALA A 280 -10.83 23.51 15.38
N THR A 281 -11.83 22.94 16.07
CA THR A 281 -12.98 23.72 16.58
C THR A 281 -12.57 24.71 17.67
N LEU A 282 -11.66 24.31 18.56
CA LEU A 282 -11.12 25.19 19.61
C LEU A 282 -10.28 26.34 19.04
N SER A 283 -9.51 26.07 17.99
CA SER A 283 -8.69 27.05 17.28
C SER A 283 -9.56 28.07 16.55
N GLU A 284 -10.60 27.61 15.85
CA GLU A 284 -11.55 28.47 15.16
C GLU A 284 -12.38 29.32 16.14
N ALA A 285 -12.79 28.75 17.28
CA ALA A 285 -13.46 29.51 18.34
C ALA A 285 -12.62 30.69 18.86
N ALA A 286 -11.30 30.47 19.01
CA ALA A 286 -10.37 31.54 19.37
C ALA A 286 -10.19 32.56 18.25
N ALA A 287 -10.05 32.12 17.00
CA ALA A 287 -9.95 33.01 15.84
C ALA A 287 -11.19 33.90 15.67
N GLN A 288 -12.40 33.35 15.86
CA GLN A 288 -13.65 34.10 15.85
C GLN A 288 -13.87 34.95 17.11
N GLY A 289 -13.10 34.72 18.19
CA GLY A 289 -13.18 35.47 19.45
C GLY A 289 -14.43 35.13 20.27
N ASN A 290 -14.96 33.92 20.10
CA ASN A 290 -16.09 33.43 20.88
C ASN A 290 -15.60 32.80 22.19
N ASP A 291 -15.25 33.66 23.16
CA ASP A 291 -14.68 33.23 24.45
C ASP A 291 -15.59 32.25 25.22
N LYS A 292 -16.92 32.34 25.02
CA LYS A 292 -17.88 31.44 25.67
C LYS A 292 -17.74 30.01 25.14
N LEU A 293 -17.84 29.82 23.82
CA LEU A 293 -17.70 28.49 23.22
C LEU A 293 -16.30 27.93 23.42
N LYS A 294 -15.27 28.76 23.33
CA LYS A 294 -13.88 28.36 23.60
C LYS A 294 -13.72 27.71 24.98
N LEU A 295 -14.27 28.31 26.04
CA LEU A 295 -14.21 27.75 27.39
C LEU A 295 -14.97 26.42 27.51
N GLU A 296 -16.12 26.31 26.84
CA GLU A 296 -16.94 25.10 26.83
C GLU A 296 -16.24 23.94 26.11
N ILE A 297 -15.69 24.20 24.91
CA ILE A 297 -14.91 23.26 24.11
C ILE A 297 -13.69 22.80 24.89
N SER A 298 -12.92 23.74 25.44
CA SER A 298 -11.70 23.44 26.20
C SER A 298 -11.97 22.55 27.41
N HIS A 299 -13.00 22.84 28.21
CA HIS A 299 -13.35 22.01 29.36
C HIS A 299 -13.75 20.58 28.95
N ARG A 300 -14.51 20.43 27.85
CA ARG A 300 -14.94 19.12 27.38
C ARG A 300 -13.78 18.30 26.81
N PHE A 301 -12.92 18.94 26.02
CA PHE A 301 -11.73 18.31 25.46
C PHE A 301 -10.78 17.82 26.57
N GLN A 302 -10.50 18.66 27.58
CA GLN A 302 -9.67 18.24 28.72
C GLN A 302 -10.21 16.99 29.41
N LYS A 303 -11.52 16.93 29.67
CA LYS A 303 -12.14 15.79 30.33
C LYS A 303 -11.99 14.50 29.50
N LEU A 304 -12.12 14.61 28.18
CA LEU A 304 -11.95 13.48 27.26
C LEU A 304 -10.49 12.98 27.28
N ALA A 305 -9.52 13.90 27.17
CA ALA A 305 -8.09 13.60 27.26
C ALA A 305 -7.73 12.87 28.58
N GLU A 306 -8.12 13.43 29.73
CA GLU A 306 -7.89 12.83 31.05
C GLU A 306 -8.54 11.45 31.24
N THR A 307 -9.61 11.17 30.49
CA THR A 307 -10.26 9.85 30.51
C THR A 307 -9.51 8.86 29.64
N TRP A 308 -9.04 9.31 28.47
CA TRP A 308 -8.33 8.51 27.49
C TRP A 308 -6.94 8.07 27.97
N ASP A 309 -6.15 8.97 28.57
CA ASP A 309 -4.77 8.65 28.96
C ASP A 309 -4.64 7.68 30.15
N ARG A 310 -5.78 7.20 30.68
CA ARG A 310 -5.81 6.09 31.64
C ARG A 310 -5.54 4.75 30.97
N TYR A 311 -5.75 4.68 29.67
CA TYR A 311 -5.49 3.51 28.84
C TYR A 311 -4.05 3.59 28.37
N ALA A 312 -3.29 2.51 28.48
CA ALA A 312 -1.86 2.50 28.24
C ALA A 312 -1.52 2.43 26.73
N THR A 313 -2.12 3.33 25.96
CA THR A 313 -2.03 3.42 24.49
C THR A 313 -0.67 3.91 24.01
N THR A 314 0.08 4.61 24.87
CA THR A 314 1.42 5.12 24.56
C THR A 314 2.54 4.18 25.02
N THR A 315 2.23 3.15 25.82
CA THR A 315 3.23 2.23 26.37
C THR A 315 3.41 0.96 25.55
N VAL A 316 2.42 0.62 24.71
CA VAL A 316 2.51 -0.54 23.81
C VAL A 316 3.26 -0.09 22.56
N GLU A 317 4.48 -0.59 22.37
CA GLU A 317 5.35 -0.17 21.27
C GLU A 317 4.77 -0.47 19.87
N ASP A 318 4.04 -1.59 19.73
CA ASP A 318 3.54 -2.08 18.44
C ASP A 318 2.25 -1.38 17.96
N LEU A 319 1.77 -0.34 18.67
CA LEU A 319 0.54 0.40 18.33
C LEU A 319 0.80 1.89 18.12
N PRO A 320 0.00 2.58 17.29
CA PRO A 320 0.04 4.03 17.17
C PRO A 320 -0.12 4.73 18.53
N GLN A 321 0.81 5.63 18.84
CA GLN A 321 0.77 6.38 20.10
C GLN A 321 -0.24 7.54 20.00
N VAL A 322 -1.35 7.42 20.73
CA VAL A 322 -2.38 8.46 20.82
C VAL A 322 -2.43 8.98 22.26
N ASN A 323 -1.89 10.19 22.45
CA ASN A 323 -1.86 10.91 23.73
C ASN A 323 -2.91 12.04 23.73
N GLY A 324 -3.88 11.93 24.64
CA GLY A 324 -4.96 12.87 24.81
C GLY A 324 -4.50 14.19 25.44
N GLN A 325 -3.69 14.12 26.50
CA GLN A 325 -3.20 15.29 27.22
C GLN A 325 -2.34 16.16 26.32
N ASP A 326 -1.40 15.56 25.58
CA ASP A 326 -0.56 16.28 24.62
C ASP A 326 -1.43 16.96 23.55
N SER A 327 -2.44 16.26 23.04
CA SER A 327 -3.39 16.80 22.06
C SER A 327 -4.18 17.99 22.60
N PHE A 328 -4.67 17.90 23.84
CA PHE A 328 -5.42 18.97 24.50
C PHE A 328 -4.53 20.19 24.80
N GLU A 329 -3.37 19.98 25.42
CA GLU A 329 -2.45 21.04 25.79
C GLU A 329 -1.96 21.80 24.55
N SER A 330 -1.62 21.06 23.49
CA SER A 330 -1.30 21.62 22.17
C SER A 330 -2.42 22.52 21.67
N ALA A 331 -3.65 22.03 21.60
CA ALA A 331 -4.78 22.80 21.10
C ALA A 331 -5.15 24.00 21.97
N ALA A 332 -5.14 23.83 23.30
CA ALA A 332 -5.40 24.88 24.26
C ALA A 332 -4.37 26.00 24.15
N HIS A 333 -3.11 25.64 23.93
CA HIS A 333 -2.04 26.59 23.70
C HIS A 333 -2.22 27.35 22.38
N VAL A 334 -2.46 26.66 21.26
CA VAL A 334 -2.74 27.31 19.96
C VAL A 334 -3.93 28.27 20.07
N SER A 335 -5.00 27.85 20.74
CA SER A 335 -6.17 28.68 21.00
C SER A 335 -5.87 29.96 21.80
N GLN A 336 -5.00 29.87 22.82
CA GLN A 336 -4.54 31.05 23.56
C GLN A 336 -3.75 32.00 22.65
N ILE A 337 -2.80 31.46 21.89
CA ILE A 337 -1.98 32.26 20.97
C ILE A 337 -2.87 32.96 19.94
N LEU A 338 -3.81 32.25 19.30
CA LEU A 338 -4.74 32.85 18.34
C LEU A 338 -5.61 33.95 18.96
N THR A 339 -5.99 33.80 20.23
CA THR A 339 -6.73 34.83 20.98
C THR A 339 -5.89 36.08 21.21
N GLU A 340 -4.61 35.90 21.57
CA GLU A 340 -3.66 37.00 21.81
C GLU A 340 -3.24 37.68 20.51
N TRP A 341 -3.00 36.89 19.46
CA TRP A 341 -2.76 37.31 18.08
C TRP A 341 -3.88 38.23 17.60
N LYS A 342 -5.15 37.82 17.80
CA LYS A 342 -6.32 38.66 17.48
C LYS A 342 -6.37 39.97 18.28
N LYS A 343 -6.02 39.95 19.57
CA LYS A 343 -6.03 41.14 20.45
C LYS A 343 -4.89 42.12 20.12
N GLY A 344 -3.79 41.64 19.55
CA GLY A 344 -2.57 42.43 19.27
C GLY A 344 -2.62 43.32 18.02
N GLY A 345 -3.56 43.12 17.09
CA GLY A 345 -3.71 43.96 15.89
C GLY A 345 -2.49 43.95 14.94
N GLU A 346 -2.03 45.11 14.46
CA GLU A 346 -0.88 45.25 13.52
C GLU A 346 0.50 44.95 14.15
N ALA A 347 0.62 44.90 15.48
CA ALA A 347 1.88 44.63 16.19
C ALA A 347 2.33 43.16 16.15
N VAL A 348 1.65 42.34 15.35
CA VAL A 348 1.54 40.88 15.48
C VAL A 348 2.26 40.12 14.35
N GLY A 349 2.61 40.80 13.27
CA GLY A 349 3.53 40.27 12.25
C GLY A 349 5.00 40.27 12.69
N ASP A 350 5.28 40.57 13.96
CA ASP A 350 6.62 40.67 14.50
C ASP A 350 7.03 39.32 15.13
N ILE A 351 8.18 38.80 14.72
CA ILE A 351 8.77 37.53 15.21
C ILE A 351 8.92 37.53 16.74
N SER A 352 8.98 38.73 17.34
CA SER A 352 9.02 38.96 18.78
C SER A 352 7.79 38.43 19.53
N PHE A 353 6.61 38.40 18.92
CA PHE A 353 5.39 37.81 19.48
C PHE A 353 5.56 36.30 19.61
N TRP A 354 5.84 35.60 18.51
CA TRP A 354 5.98 34.15 18.50
C TRP A 354 7.08 33.66 19.45
N ARG A 355 8.22 34.36 19.52
CA ARG A 355 9.30 34.06 20.47
C ARG A 355 8.87 34.04 21.95
N GLN A 356 7.85 34.80 22.35
CA GLN A 356 7.34 34.79 23.74
C GLN A 356 6.46 33.57 24.04
N HIS A 357 5.99 32.88 23.00
CA HIS A 357 5.11 31.71 23.09
C HIS A 357 5.81 30.41 22.71
N VAL A 358 7.09 30.47 22.28
CA VAL A 358 7.89 29.31 21.86
C VAL A 358 8.07 28.27 22.96
N ASP A 359 8.33 28.71 24.20
CA ASP A 359 8.60 27.81 25.35
C ASP A 359 7.42 26.90 25.73
N ARG A 360 6.27 27.04 25.06
CA ARG A 360 5.03 26.33 25.35
C ARG A 360 4.65 25.31 24.26
N PHE A 361 5.46 25.14 23.20
CA PHE A 361 5.23 24.09 22.21
C PHE A 361 5.95 22.81 22.61
N GLU A 362 5.19 21.80 23.04
CA GLU A 362 5.75 20.53 23.55
C GLU A 362 5.57 19.35 22.58
N SER A 363 4.84 19.53 21.46
CA SER A 363 4.57 18.47 20.48
C SER A 363 4.66 18.93 19.01
N ALA A 364 4.97 18.00 18.10
CA ALA A 364 4.91 18.21 16.65
C ALA A 364 3.54 18.69 16.17
N LYS A 365 2.46 18.16 16.76
CA LYS A 365 1.07 18.52 16.44
C LYS A 365 0.78 19.99 16.73
N ALA A 366 1.25 20.52 17.86
CA ALA A 366 1.07 21.93 18.22
C ALA A 366 1.71 22.88 17.20
N TYR A 367 2.93 22.55 16.75
CA TYR A 367 3.61 23.29 15.70
C TYR A 367 2.85 23.23 14.37
N ALA A 368 2.50 22.02 13.91
CA ALA A 368 1.84 21.84 12.62
C ALA A 368 0.51 22.61 12.53
N LEU A 369 -0.34 22.55 13.55
CA LEU A 369 -1.62 23.26 13.58
C LEU A 369 -1.46 24.79 13.55
N THR A 370 -0.48 25.31 14.28
CA THR A 370 -0.20 26.75 14.30
C THR A 370 0.33 27.23 12.95
N VAL A 371 1.22 26.44 12.34
CA VAL A 371 1.78 26.79 11.04
C VAL A 371 0.72 26.69 9.94
N ASP A 372 -0.15 25.68 9.96
CA ASP A 372 -1.26 25.57 9.00
C ASP A 372 -2.19 26.79 9.11
N ALA A 373 -2.53 27.23 10.33
CA ALA A 373 -3.31 28.45 10.53
C ALA A 373 -2.62 29.70 9.96
N LEU A 374 -1.29 29.81 10.07
CA LEU A 374 -0.51 30.91 9.49
C LEU A 374 -0.47 30.85 7.96
N LEU A 375 -0.31 29.65 7.38
CA LEU A 375 -0.33 29.42 5.94
C LEU A 375 -1.69 29.77 5.34
N GLN A 376 -2.80 29.41 6.01
CA GLN A 376 -4.15 29.79 5.60
C GLN A 376 -4.36 31.32 5.59
N LYS A 377 -3.67 32.06 6.47
CA LYS A 377 -3.68 33.53 6.51
C LYS A 377 -2.62 34.18 5.62
N GLN A 378 -1.85 33.40 4.86
CA GLN A 378 -0.75 33.85 3.98
C GLN A 378 0.39 34.56 4.72
N ASP A 379 0.57 34.31 6.03
CA ASP A 379 1.73 34.81 6.79
C ASP A 379 2.90 33.83 6.69
N HIS A 380 3.58 33.87 5.53
CA HIS A 380 4.69 32.98 5.23
C HIS A 380 5.93 33.24 6.12
N VAL A 381 6.10 34.45 6.66
CA VAL A 381 7.28 34.82 7.47
C VAL A 381 7.16 34.25 8.88
N ALA A 382 5.99 34.39 9.52
CA ALA A 382 5.75 33.76 10.81
C ALA A 382 5.76 32.23 10.71
N ALA A 383 5.15 31.69 9.64
CA ALA A 383 5.12 30.25 9.37
C ALA A 383 6.53 29.64 9.34
N ILE A 384 7.45 30.20 8.54
CA ILE A 384 8.81 29.66 8.46
C ILE A 384 9.56 29.80 9.78
N GLY A 385 9.38 30.91 10.50
CA GLY A 385 10.00 31.09 11.81
C GLY A 385 9.63 30.00 12.82
N LEU A 386 8.36 29.59 12.85
CA LEU A 386 7.89 28.49 13.70
C LEU A 386 8.38 27.12 13.21
N ILE A 387 8.40 26.87 11.89
CA ILE A 387 8.95 25.61 11.36
C ILE A 387 10.42 25.44 11.76
N MET A 388 11.22 26.51 11.70
CA MET A 388 12.64 26.45 12.11
C MET A 388 12.79 26.17 13.61
N GLN A 389 11.91 26.76 14.43
CA GLN A 389 11.90 26.50 15.87
C GLN A 389 11.52 25.05 16.17
N TRP A 390 10.50 24.52 15.51
CA TRP A 390 10.15 23.10 15.57
C TRP A 390 11.36 22.23 15.23
N LEU A 391 12.02 22.50 14.09
CA LEU A 391 13.20 21.76 13.66
C LEU A 391 14.33 21.75 14.72
N SER A 392 14.52 22.87 15.43
CA SER A 392 15.52 22.98 16.50
C SER A 392 15.19 22.19 17.78
N GLN A 393 13.94 21.74 17.93
CA GLN A 393 13.44 20.98 19.09
C GLN A 393 13.01 19.55 18.73
N VAL A 394 13.38 19.05 17.54
CA VAL A 394 12.93 17.75 17.03
C VAL A 394 13.23 16.58 17.96
N ASP A 395 14.35 16.59 18.68
CA ASP A 395 14.70 15.53 19.63
C ASP A 395 13.68 15.39 20.78
N GLN A 396 12.94 16.47 21.08
CA GLN A 396 11.88 16.49 22.10
C GLN A 396 10.50 16.31 21.50
N THR A 397 10.24 16.89 20.32
CA THR A 397 8.89 16.98 19.74
C THR A 397 8.58 15.96 18.64
N GLY A 398 9.61 15.36 18.02
CA GLY A 398 9.51 14.56 16.80
C GLY A 398 9.34 15.38 15.51
N LEU A 399 9.54 14.73 14.35
CA LEU A 399 9.31 15.30 13.01
C LEU A 399 7.85 15.17 12.53
N GLU A 400 7.14 14.17 13.07
CA GLU A 400 5.79 13.82 12.70
C GLU A 400 5.01 13.32 13.92
N SER A 401 3.70 13.55 13.92
CA SER A 401 2.76 13.07 14.92
C SER A 401 1.44 12.79 14.22
N GLY A 402 1.16 11.51 13.98
CA GLY A 402 0.01 11.06 13.19
C GLY A 402 0.01 11.69 11.78
N PRO A 403 -1.06 12.38 11.36
CA PRO A 403 -1.13 13.01 10.03
C PRO A 403 -0.28 14.29 9.92
N TYR A 404 0.20 14.83 11.04
CA TYR A 404 0.92 16.10 11.07
C TYR A 404 2.41 15.88 10.89
N SER A 405 3.01 16.38 9.81
CA SER A 405 4.44 16.27 9.55
C SER A 405 5.08 17.61 9.18
N ILE A 406 6.32 17.84 9.63
CA ILE A 406 7.09 19.01 9.19
C ILE A 406 7.29 19.02 7.67
N HIS A 407 7.36 17.82 7.07
CA HIS A 407 7.52 17.60 5.64
C HIS A 407 6.35 18.18 4.84
N SER A 408 5.12 17.91 5.25
CA SER A 408 3.89 18.40 4.60
C SER A 408 3.82 19.93 4.61
N VAL A 409 4.05 20.54 5.78
CA VAL A 409 3.96 21.97 6.00
C VAL A 409 5.05 22.74 5.25
N LEU A 410 6.28 22.20 5.19
CA LEU A 410 7.37 22.76 4.38
C LEU A 410 7.03 22.76 2.88
N LEU A 411 6.50 21.64 2.36
CA LEU A 411 6.10 21.54 0.96
C LEU A 411 4.90 22.45 0.65
N GLN A 412 3.94 22.56 1.55
CA GLN A 412 2.79 23.47 1.43
C GLN A 412 3.25 24.93 1.38
N TRP A 413 4.12 25.35 2.31
CA TRP A 413 4.74 26.68 2.32
C TRP A 413 5.44 26.99 1.00
N MET A 414 6.25 26.03 0.49
CA MET A 414 6.97 26.20 -0.77
C MET A 414 6.02 26.27 -1.97
N ARG A 415 4.95 25.46 -2.00
CA ARG A 415 3.94 25.48 -3.08
C ARG A 415 3.17 26.79 -3.11
N GLN A 416 2.76 27.34 -1.97
CA GLN A 416 2.05 28.63 -1.91
C GLN A 416 2.93 29.79 -2.41
N LEU A 417 4.22 29.79 -2.10
CA LEU A 417 5.15 30.82 -2.60
C LEU A 417 5.49 30.68 -4.09
N THR A 418 5.38 29.48 -4.64
CA THR A 418 5.73 29.17 -6.04
C THR A 418 4.51 29.12 -6.97
N SER A 419 3.28 29.08 -6.47
CA SER A 419 2.05 28.89 -7.27
C SER A 419 1.61 30.12 -8.08
N GLU A 420 1.91 31.35 -7.63
CA GLU A 420 1.60 32.59 -8.37
C GLU A 420 2.86 33.45 -8.55
N ILE A 421 3.55 33.27 -9.68
CA ILE A 421 4.72 34.09 -10.03
C ILE A 421 4.25 35.43 -10.63
N LYS A 422 3.83 36.36 -9.75
CA LYS A 422 3.66 37.76 -10.14
C LYS A 422 5.05 38.42 -10.22
N PRO A 423 5.36 39.24 -11.24
CA PRO A 423 6.66 39.89 -11.37
C PRO A 423 7.04 40.73 -10.15
N GLU A 424 6.04 41.33 -9.48
CA GLU A 424 6.20 42.17 -8.30
C GLU A 424 6.58 41.40 -7.03
N SER A 425 6.15 40.13 -6.88
CA SER A 425 6.43 39.29 -5.71
C SER A 425 7.69 38.43 -5.86
N PHE A 426 8.21 38.25 -7.08
CA PHE A 426 9.34 37.36 -7.36
C PHE A 426 10.59 37.66 -6.51
N ALA A 427 11.00 38.94 -6.44
CA ALA A 427 12.19 39.33 -5.69
C ALA A 427 12.05 39.05 -4.18
N ALA A 428 10.88 39.29 -3.61
CA ALA A 428 10.58 39.01 -2.21
C ALA A 428 10.54 37.49 -1.93
N ASN A 429 9.91 36.72 -2.82
CA ASN A 429 9.82 35.27 -2.70
C ASN A 429 11.20 34.61 -2.85
N SER A 430 12.04 35.08 -3.78
CA SER A 430 13.43 34.62 -3.93
C SER A 430 14.25 34.82 -2.65
N ILE A 431 14.14 35.99 -2.01
CA ILE A 431 14.83 36.26 -0.74
C ILE A 431 14.31 35.30 0.35
N SER A 432 13.00 35.07 0.39
CA SER A 432 12.37 34.18 1.38
C SER A 432 12.82 32.73 1.22
N ILE A 433 12.91 32.23 -0.01
CA ILE A 433 13.41 30.87 -0.31
C ILE A 433 14.88 30.72 0.12
N ARG A 434 15.74 31.70 -0.18
CA ARG A 434 17.15 31.65 0.25
C ARG A 434 17.28 31.59 1.76
N LYS A 435 16.62 32.52 2.45
CA LYS A 435 16.62 32.58 3.91
C LYS A 435 16.07 31.30 4.53
N MET A 436 15.05 30.70 3.94
CA MET A 436 14.51 29.42 4.40
C MET A 436 15.57 28.32 4.39
N PHE A 437 16.35 28.17 3.30
CA PHE A 437 17.45 27.19 3.28
C PHE A 437 18.58 27.54 4.25
N ASP A 438 18.94 28.82 4.37
CA ASP A 438 19.95 29.26 5.34
C ASP A 438 19.51 28.92 6.78
N TYR A 439 18.21 29.03 7.08
CA TYR A 439 17.68 28.64 8.38
C TYR A 439 17.59 27.12 8.54
N LEU A 440 17.21 26.37 7.51
CA LEU A 440 17.19 24.90 7.57
C LEU A 440 18.60 24.35 7.85
N GLU A 441 19.62 24.85 7.17
CA GLU A 441 21.02 24.43 7.37
C GLU A 441 21.47 24.61 8.83
N VAL A 442 21.04 25.70 9.48
CA VAL A 442 21.41 26.00 10.86
C VAL A 442 20.61 25.18 11.88
N ASN A 443 19.32 24.91 11.62
CA ASN A 443 18.42 24.28 12.60
C ASN A 443 18.31 22.76 12.44
N ALA A 444 18.62 22.19 11.27
CA ALA A 444 18.47 20.76 11.00
C ALA A 444 19.47 19.86 11.75
N ALA A 445 20.54 20.41 12.33
CA ALA A 445 21.58 19.65 13.06
C ALA A 445 21.98 18.36 12.32
N ASP A 446 21.83 17.19 12.95
CA ASP A 446 22.17 15.89 12.37
C ASP A 446 21.31 15.52 11.14
N TYR A 447 20.08 16.02 11.04
CA TYR A 447 19.17 15.76 9.92
C TYR A 447 19.64 16.40 8.60
N TRP A 448 20.56 17.38 8.66
CA TRP A 448 21.16 17.98 7.45
C TRP A 448 22.16 17.05 6.75
N SER A 449 22.62 16.00 7.43
CA SER A 449 23.67 15.10 6.97
C SER A 449 23.19 13.66 6.90
N VAL A 450 23.90 12.82 6.15
CA VAL A 450 23.59 11.39 6.09
C VAL A 450 24.15 10.71 7.35
N PRO A 451 23.34 9.90 8.06
CA PRO A 451 23.83 9.15 9.23
C PRO A 451 24.96 8.17 8.86
N ASP A 452 25.98 8.09 9.70
CA ASP A 452 26.97 7.00 9.63
C ASP A 452 26.34 5.71 10.13
N PHE A 453 26.44 4.64 9.34
CA PHE A 453 25.89 3.33 9.68
C PHE A 453 26.48 2.78 10.99
N ALA A 454 27.77 3.03 11.24
CA ALA A 454 28.43 2.55 12.46
C ALA A 454 27.89 3.19 13.74
N ALA A 455 27.32 4.39 13.66
CA ALA A 455 26.73 5.09 14.80
C ALA A 455 25.31 4.60 15.15
N VAL A 456 24.67 3.88 14.23
CA VAL A 456 23.28 3.41 14.33
C VAL A 456 23.19 1.95 14.76
N LEU A 457 24.29 1.19 14.64
CA LEU A 457 24.35 -0.20 15.12
C LEU A 457 24.14 -0.24 16.65
N PRO A 458 23.30 -1.15 17.15
CA PRO A 458 23.17 -1.32 18.59
C PRO A 458 24.54 -1.67 19.17
N VAL A 459 24.92 -0.96 20.23
CA VAL A 459 26.14 -1.26 20.97
C VAL A 459 25.94 -2.65 21.55
N SER A 460 26.71 -3.65 21.12
CA SER A 460 26.74 -4.95 21.81
C SER A 460 26.92 -4.66 23.29
N GLU A 461 26.00 -5.13 24.12
CA GLU A 461 26.16 -5.09 25.57
C GLU A 461 27.52 -5.70 25.87
N LYS A 462 28.53 -4.84 26.10
CA LYS A 462 29.69 -5.29 26.85
C LYS A 462 29.10 -5.71 28.17
N GLU A 463 29.28 -6.99 28.52
CA GLU A 463 29.06 -7.52 29.87
C GLU A 463 29.21 -6.37 30.86
N ILE A 464 28.08 -5.91 31.39
CA ILE A 464 28.11 -4.97 32.49
C ILE A 464 28.81 -5.77 33.57
N GLU A 465 30.10 -5.50 33.82
CA GLU A 465 30.77 -5.95 35.04
C GLU A 465 29.87 -5.46 36.17
N ASP A 466 29.09 -6.38 36.75
CA ASP A 466 28.20 -6.08 37.85
C ASP A 466 29.08 -5.46 38.96
N PRO A 467 28.86 -4.20 39.37
CA PRO A 467 29.65 -3.58 40.42
C PRO A 467 29.52 -4.29 41.78
N PHE A 468 28.63 -5.30 41.87
CA PHE A 468 28.41 -6.17 43.03
C PHE A 468 28.99 -7.58 42.88
N ASP A 469 29.73 -7.89 41.81
CA ASP A 469 30.45 -9.16 41.68
C ASP A 469 31.69 -9.15 42.62
N ILE A 470 31.41 -9.34 43.91
CA ILE A 470 32.41 -9.61 44.93
C ILE A 470 32.93 -11.01 44.63
N GLU A 471 34.22 -11.12 44.26
CA GLU A 471 34.96 -12.37 44.14
C GLU A 471 34.43 -13.43 45.13
N SER A 472 33.58 -14.33 44.64
CA SER A 472 33.04 -15.39 45.46
C SER A 472 34.20 -16.33 45.80
N ALA A 473 34.49 -16.37 47.10
CA ALA A 473 35.45 -17.27 47.72
C ALA A 473 35.22 -18.74 47.32
N GLU A 474 36.28 -19.53 47.48
CA GLU A 474 36.42 -20.95 47.15
C GLU A 474 35.12 -21.78 47.12
N PRO A 475 34.95 -22.68 46.12
CA PRO A 475 33.73 -23.45 45.94
C PRO A 475 33.41 -24.31 47.17
N ASP A 476 32.22 -24.13 47.74
CA ASP A 476 31.68 -24.96 48.80
C ASP A 476 31.53 -26.42 48.32
N GLU A 477 31.85 -27.37 49.20
CA GLU A 477 31.82 -28.82 48.96
C GLU A 477 30.41 -29.39 48.61
N GLU A 478 29.36 -28.56 48.55
CA GLU A 478 28.00 -28.97 48.18
C GLU A 478 27.78 -29.09 46.65
N ASP A 479 28.54 -28.37 45.82
CA ASP A 479 28.42 -28.45 44.34
C ASP A 479 28.97 -29.78 43.77
N ALA A 480 29.82 -30.47 44.51
CA ALA A 480 30.30 -31.80 44.14
C ALA A 480 29.21 -32.89 44.27
N LEU A 481 28.14 -32.66 45.04
CA LEU A 481 27.09 -33.65 45.28
C LEU A 481 26.12 -33.78 44.09
N PHE A 482 25.94 -32.71 43.29
CA PHE A 482 25.04 -32.69 42.14
C PHE A 482 25.70 -33.06 40.80
N ASN A 483 27.04 -32.97 40.70
CA ASN A 483 27.77 -33.38 39.49
C ASN A 483 27.61 -34.87 39.15
N ALA A 484 27.43 -35.74 40.16
CA ALA A 484 27.21 -37.17 39.95
C ALA A 484 25.87 -37.49 39.27
N ALA A 485 24.88 -36.59 39.28
CA ALA A 485 23.59 -36.78 38.61
C ALA A 485 23.65 -36.50 37.09
N TYR A 486 24.70 -35.80 36.63
CA TYR A 486 24.85 -35.36 35.23
C TYR A 486 26.04 -36.02 34.49
N GLU A 487 26.84 -36.85 35.15
CA GLU A 487 28.05 -37.50 34.56
C GLU A 487 27.80 -38.40 33.33
N ASN A 488 26.55 -38.69 32.96
CA ASN A 488 26.19 -39.45 31.75
C ASN A 488 25.04 -38.82 30.94
N VAL A 489 24.74 -37.53 31.15
CA VAL A 489 23.78 -36.80 30.31
C VAL A 489 24.58 -35.87 29.41
N THR A 490 24.82 -36.29 28.17
CA THR A 490 25.21 -35.34 27.11
C THR A 490 23.99 -34.47 26.81
N PHE A 491 23.96 -33.24 27.33
CA PHE A 491 23.07 -32.22 26.81
C PHE A 491 23.45 -32.01 25.35
N ARG A 492 22.61 -32.53 24.46
CA ARG A 492 22.73 -32.33 23.02
C ARG A 492 21.85 -31.14 22.73
N ASP A 493 22.50 -30.00 22.48
CA ASP A 493 21.82 -28.81 21.99
C ASP A 493 21.01 -29.21 20.75
N SER A 494 19.69 -29.04 20.82
CA SER A 494 18.77 -29.39 19.74
C SER A 494 18.71 -28.33 18.65
N ALA A 495 19.36 -27.17 18.84
CA ALA A 495 19.36 -26.06 17.90
C ALA A 495 20.69 -25.89 17.12
N ASP A 496 21.86 -26.25 17.66
CA ASP A 496 23.21 -26.12 17.04
C ASP A 496 23.40 -24.83 16.21
N ASP A 497 22.75 -23.74 16.64
CA ASP A 497 22.69 -22.45 15.94
C ASP A 497 23.55 -21.38 16.63
N GLY A 498 24.18 -21.74 17.76
CA GLY A 498 25.01 -20.83 18.54
C GLY A 498 24.23 -19.78 19.32
N VAL A 499 22.90 -19.92 19.43
CA VAL A 499 22.03 -19.05 20.24
C VAL A 499 21.72 -19.78 21.55
N GLN A 500 22.19 -19.25 22.68
CA GLN A 500 21.70 -19.71 23.98
C GLN A 500 20.22 -19.32 24.06
N GLY A 501 19.35 -20.32 24.23
CA GLY A 501 17.92 -20.08 24.43
C GLY A 501 17.71 -19.04 25.53
N GLU A 502 17.16 -17.88 25.15
CA GLU A 502 16.84 -16.82 26.08
C GLU A 502 15.85 -17.36 27.13
N MET A 503 16.18 -17.13 28.41
CA MET A 503 15.33 -17.50 29.53
C MET A 503 14.00 -16.75 29.43
N MET A 504 12.89 -17.45 29.66
CA MET A 504 11.46 -17.08 29.47
C MET A 504 10.97 -15.70 29.99
N ASP A 505 11.83 -14.87 30.58
CA ASP A 505 11.48 -13.56 31.14
C ASP A 505 11.86 -12.37 30.21
N SER A 506 12.66 -12.58 29.16
CA SER A 506 12.73 -11.66 28.02
C SER A 506 11.66 -12.06 27.01
N GLY A 507 10.66 -11.21 26.83
CA GLY A 507 9.49 -11.53 26.03
C GLY A 507 9.84 -11.94 24.60
N PHE A 508 9.16 -12.98 24.10
CA PHE A 508 8.83 -13.12 22.69
C PHE A 508 8.10 -11.83 22.25
N SER A 509 8.86 -10.81 21.86
CA SER A 509 8.38 -9.64 21.16
C SER A 509 8.78 -9.83 19.70
N PRO A 510 7.83 -10.02 18.77
CA PRO A 510 8.10 -10.15 17.34
C PRO A 510 8.86 -8.97 16.70
N SER A 511 9.22 -7.93 17.47
CA SER A 511 9.47 -6.57 17.00
C SER A 511 10.79 -5.93 17.45
N ASN A 512 11.72 -6.70 18.04
CA ASN A 512 13.04 -6.20 18.42
C ASN A 512 14.17 -6.84 17.61
N SER A 513 13.94 -7.06 16.31
CA SER A 513 15.03 -7.45 15.42
C SER A 513 16.02 -6.29 15.21
N GLU A 514 17.31 -6.62 15.05
CA GLU A 514 18.38 -5.61 14.93
C GLU A 514 18.10 -4.61 13.79
N ILE A 515 17.55 -5.09 12.67
CA ILE A 515 17.29 -4.29 11.47
C ILE A 515 16.10 -3.34 11.61
N GLU A 516 15.07 -3.70 12.39
CA GLU A 516 13.92 -2.84 12.65
C GLU A 516 14.31 -1.65 13.52
N SER A 517 15.18 -1.86 14.51
CA SER A 517 15.75 -0.77 15.31
C SER A 517 16.57 0.19 14.45
N ILE A 518 17.39 -0.35 13.53
CA ILE A 518 18.13 0.44 12.53
C ILE A 518 17.17 1.24 11.65
N ASN A 519 16.06 0.64 11.19
CA ASN A 519 15.06 1.34 10.37
C ASN A 519 14.42 2.51 11.14
N ARG A 520 14.02 2.30 12.41
CA ARG A 520 13.40 3.33 13.27
C ARG A 520 14.26 4.59 13.42
N GLN A 521 15.58 4.45 13.39
CA GLN A 521 16.52 5.58 13.46
C GLN A 521 16.81 6.24 12.10
N LEU A 522 16.87 5.45 11.02
CA LEU A 522 17.26 5.94 9.69
C LEU A 522 16.09 6.52 8.89
N GLU A 523 14.90 5.93 9.00
CA GLU A 523 13.73 6.30 8.20
C GLU A 523 13.38 7.81 8.32
N PRO A 524 13.28 8.40 9.53
CA PRO A 524 12.97 9.83 9.66
C PRO A 524 14.02 10.74 9.01
N ARG A 525 15.30 10.36 9.10
CA ARG A 525 16.41 11.10 8.45
C ARG A 525 16.30 11.04 6.93
N LEU A 526 16.00 9.86 6.38
CA LEU A 526 15.82 9.69 4.93
C LEU A 526 14.60 10.46 4.41
N LYS A 527 13.47 10.44 5.14
CA LYS A 527 12.27 11.24 4.81
C LYS A 527 12.57 12.74 4.78
N PHE A 528 13.34 13.24 5.75
CA PHE A 528 13.76 14.65 5.78
C PHE A 528 14.65 15.02 4.58
N LEU A 529 15.70 14.23 4.29
CA LEU A 529 16.57 14.46 3.14
C LEU A 529 15.83 14.37 1.80
N ASN A 530 14.86 13.45 1.70
CA ASN A 530 13.99 13.33 0.55
C ASN A 530 13.14 14.60 0.37
N THR A 531 12.55 15.12 1.44
CA THR A 531 11.81 16.39 1.45
C THR A 531 12.69 17.56 1.02
N LEU A 532 13.92 17.64 1.54
CA LEU A 532 14.88 18.68 1.17
C LEU A 532 15.20 18.65 -0.32
N SER A 533 15.36 17.46 -0.90
CA SER A 533 15.56 17.28 -2.33
C SER A 533 14.38 17.81 -3.16
N HIS A 534 13.15 17.61 -2.70
CA HIS A 534 11.95 18.13 -3.34
C HIS A 534 11.87 19.67 -3.27
N LEU A 535 12.24 20.26 -2.13
CA LEU A 535 12.30 21.72 -1.98
C LEU A 535 13.30 22.36 -2.96
N TRP A 536 14.46 21.75 -3.18
CA TRP A 536 15.42 22.22 -4.19
C TRP A 536 14.88 22.11 -5.62
N GLN A 537 14.16 21.03 -5.96
CA GLN A 537 13.53 20.89 -7.28
C GLN A 537 12.48 21.98 -7.53
N LEU A 538 11.60 22.25 -6.55
CA LEU A 538 10.61 23.35 -6.64
C LEU A 538 11.29 24.71 -6.76
N SER A 539 12.37 24.94 -6.01
CA SER A 539 13.16 26.17 -6.07
C SER A 539 13.78 26.37 -7.45
N ALA A 540 14.37 25.33 -8.03
CA ALA A 540 14.95 25.39 -9.36
C ALA A 540 13.90 25.73 -10.43
N ALA A 541 12.72 25.11 -10.37
CA ALA A 541 11.62 25.42 -11.29
C ALA A 541 11.16 26.88 -11.17
N PHE A 542 11.01 27.39 -9.94
CA PHE A 542 10.66 28.78 -9.68
C PHE A 542 11.67 29.78 -10.25
N TYR A 543 12.97 29.54 -10.04
CA TYR A 543 14.02 30.42 -10.56
C TYR A 543 14.08 30.44 -12.08
N SER A 544 13.86 29.30 -12.74
CA SER A 544 13.83 29.23 -14.21
C SER A 544 12.61 29.90 -14.82
N GLU A 545 11.43 29.82 -14.20
CA GLU A 545 10.21 30.44 -14.75
C GLU A 545 10.26 31.97 -14.74
N ALA A 546 10.97 32.57 -13.79
CA ALA A 546 11.16 34.02 -13.75
C ALA A 546 12.04 34.58 -14.88
N GLU A 547 12.99 33.80 -15.38
CA GLU A 547 13.80 34.16 -16.54
C GLU A 547 12.92 34.33 -17.79
N ILE A 548 11.88 33.50 -17.92
CA ILE A 548 10.91 33.54 -19.03
C ILE A 548 10.09 34.84 -18.99
N ASN A 549 9.48 35.15 -17.84
CA ASN A 549 8.58 36.31 -17.68
C ASN A 549 9.28 37.66 -17.94
N GLN A 550 10.60 37.75 -17.73
CA GLN A 550 11.36 38.98 -18.04
C GLN A 550 11.68 39.10 -19.53
N SER A 551 11.94 38.00 -20.24
CA SER A 551 12.26 37.99 -21.67
C SER A 551 11.11 38.51 -22.56
N ASP A 552 9.86 38.24 -22.17
CA ASP A 552 8.66 38.73 -22.87
C ASP A 552 8.38 40.23 -22.65
N SER A 553 8.90 40.83 -21.57
CA SER A 553 8.72 42.27 -21.26
C SER A 553 9.66 43.19 -22.03
N THR A 554 10.73 42.65 -22.62
CA THR A 554 11.77 43.39 -23.36
C THR A 554 11.66 43.20 -24.87
N SER A 555 10.51 43.49 -25.46
CA SER A 555 10.33 43.59 -26.92
C SER A 555 10.73 44.98 -27.47
N ASP A 556 11.73 45.65 -26.90
CA ASP A 556 12.31 46.88 -27.45
C ASP A 556 13.81 46.67 -27.80
N SER A 557 14.06 46.69 -29.10
CA SER A 557 15.19 46.06 -29.80
C SER A 557 16.49 46.88 -29.83
N THR A 558 16.99 47.38 -28.69
CA THR A 558 18.25 48.19 -28.69
C THR A 558 19.26 47.98 -27.56
N ARG A 559 19.24 46.88 -26.80
CA ARG A 559 20.34 46.53 -25.87
C ARG A 559 20.67 45.03 -25.87
N ALA A 560 21.38 44.57 -26.89
CA ALA A 560 21.73 43.16 -27.09
C ALA A 560 23.19 42.80 -26.70
N GLU A 561 23.92 43.62 -25.93
CA GLU A 561 25.35 43.35 -25.66
C GLU A 561 25.76 43.19 -24.19
N GLN A 562 24.83 43.17 -23.22
CA GLN A 562 25.13 42.77 -21.83
C GLN A 562 23.91 42.09 -21.20
N SER A 563 23.73 40.79 -21.45
CA SER A 563 22.82 39.97 -20.63
C SER A 563 23.47 39.73 -19.26
N GLU A 564 23.32 40.68 -18.34
CA GLU A 564 23.45 40.38 -16.90
C GLU A 564 22.36 39.35 -16.55
N SER A 565 22.73 38.26 -15.87
CA SER A 565 21.76 37.22 -15.48
C SER A 565 20.63 37.84 -14.65
N ALA A 566 19.38 37.43 -14.90
CA ALA A 566 18.21 37.88 -14.17
C ALA A 566 18.29 37.62 -12.64
N LEU A 567 19.17 36.70 -12.22
CA LEU A 567 19.44 36.36 -10.83
C LEU A 567 20.56 37.23 -10.26
N ASN A 568 20.32 37.79 -9.06
CA ASN A 568 21.32 38.51 -8.29
C ASN A 568 22.49 37.60 -7.92
N LYS A 569 23.69 38.17 -7.80
CA LYS A 569 24.93 37.43 -7.46
C LYS A 569 24.79 36.59 -6.19
N GLU A 570 24.16 37.13 -5.14
CA GLU A 570 23.94 36.38 -3.89
C GLU A 570 23.08 35.13 -4.09
N THR A 571 22.09 35.18 -4.99
CA THR A 571 21.23 34.03 -5.30
C THR A 571 22.00 32.95 -6.03
N LEU A 572 22.90 33.35 -6.95
CA LEU A 572 23.80 32.42 -7.63
C LEU A 572 24.77 31.75 -6.65
N ASP A 573 25.32 32.51 -5.69
CA ASP A 573 26.21 31.98 -4.66
C ASP A 573 25.50 30.96 -3.75
N SER A 574 24.24 31.22 -3.35
CA SER A 574 23.41 30.26 -2.60
C SER A 574 23.14 28.98 -3.40
N ILE A 575 22.75 29.10 -4.67
CA ILE A 575 22.49 27.95 -5.55
C ILE A 575 23.76 27.11 -5.72
N ALA A 576 24.94 27.72 -5.87
CA ALA A 576 26.22 27.01 -5.92
C ALA A 576 26.56 26.30 -4.59
N GLY A 577 26.13 26.84 -3.45
CA GLY A 577 26.15 26.15 -2.16
C GLY A 577 25.30 24.88 -2.15
N TRP A 578 24.04 24.99 -2.60
CA TRP A 578 23.10 23.86 -2.66
C TRP A 578 23.57 22.77 -3.64
N ILE A 579 24.19 23.13 -4.77
CA ILE A 579 24.77 22.18 -5.73
C ILE A 579 25.89 21.36 -5.09
N ARG A 580 26.78 21.99 -4.32
CA ARG A 580 27.86 21.28 -3.61
C ARG A 580 27.32 20.36 -2.50
N HIS A 581 26.31 20.84 -1.77
CA HIS A 581 25.71 20.06 -0.69
C HIS A 581 24.92 18.84 -1.23
N THR A 582 24.13 19.00 -2.28
CA THR A 582 23.43 17.87 -2.95
C THR A 582 24.40 16.81 -3.48
N GLU A 583 25.59 17.19 -3.94
CA GLU A 583 26.63 16.24 -4.34
C GLU A 583 27.25 15.50 -3.16
N HIS A 584 27.50 16.20 -2.05
CA HIS A 584 27.97 15.58 -0.83
C HIS A 584 26.98 14.53 -0.30
N LEU A 585 25.69 14.88 -0.20
CA LEU A 585 24.64 13.95 0.22
C LEU A 585 24.58 12.70 -0.67
N GLN A 586 24.70 12.85 -1.99
CA GLN A 586 24.71 11.73 -2.93
C GLN A 586 25.88 10.77 -2.67
N GLN A 587 27.07 11.31 -2.35
CA GLN A 587 28.23 10.48 -2.04
C GLN A 587 28.02 9.69 -0.75
N GLU A 588 27.53 10.35 0.31
CA GLU A 588 27.31 9.70 1.61
C GLU A 588 26.17 8.68 1.58
N LEU A 589 25.07 8.97 0.88
CA LEU A 589 23.97 8.00 0.71
C LEU A 589 24.42 6.74 -0.02
N VAL A 590 25.33 6.85 -0.99
CA VAL A 590 25.93 5.69 -1.65
C VAL A 590 26.80 4.89 -0.69
N VAL A 591 27.53 5.54 0.21
CA VAL A 591 28.29 4.85 1.27
C VAL A 591 27.34 4.09 2.19
N LEU A 592 26.29 4.75 2.69
CA LEU A 592 25.27 4.15 3.55
C LEU A 592 24.59 2.94 2.88
N LEU A 593 24.21 3.05 1.60
CA LEU A 593 23.61 1.97 0.82
C LEU A 593 24.51 0.73 0.78
N ASN A 594 25.82 0.93 0.58
CA ASN A 594 26.78 -0.17 0.54
C ASN A 594 27.01 -0.78 1.94
N SER A 595 26.98 0.02 3.00
CA SER A 595 27.09 -0.45 4.38
C SER A 595 25.94 -1.39 4.75
N ILE A 596 24.68 -0.96 4.51
CA ILE A 596 23.50 -1.78 4.79
C ILE A 596 23.46 -3.04 3.91
N TRP A 597 23.84 -2.93 2.63
CA TRP A 597 23.92 -4.10 1.76
C TRP A 597 24.85 -5.19 2.31
N ASN A 598 26.02 -4.77 2.82
CA ASN A 598 27.05 -5.67 3.36
C ASN A 598 26.72 -6.23 4.76
N TYR A 599 25.79 -5.61 5.48
CA TYR A 599 25.32 -6.09 6.77
C TYR A 599 24.59 -7.45 6.61
N ARG A 600 25.00 -8.47 7.37
CA ARG A 600 24.51 -9.86 7.19
C ARG A 600 23.48 -10.20 8.27
N ILE A 601 22.32 -10.64 7.82
CA ILE A 601 21.29 -11.23 8.68
C ILE A 601 21.62 -12.72 8.86
N PRO A 602 21.53 -13.27 10.08
CA PRO A 602 21.69 -14.70 10.34
C PRO A 602 20.78 -15.54 9.44
N LYS A 603 21.24 -16.72 9.01
CA LYS A 603 20.41 -17.63 8.20
C LYS A 603 19.37 -18.32 9.09
N PRO A 604 18.15 -18.55 8.60
CA PRO A 604 17.13 -19.26 9.37
C PRO A 604 17.47 -20.75 9.48
N SER A 605 16.92 -21.41 10.50
CA SER A 605 17.09 -22.84 10.75
C SER A 605 16.38 -23.74 9.72
N GLY A 606 15.43 -23.17 8.97
CA GLY A 606 14.57 -23.88 8.01
C GLY A 606 13.17 -24.18 8.57
N ASP A 607 12.98 -24.03 9.89
CA ASP A 607 11.67 -24.10 10.53
C ASP A 607 10.74 -22.96 10.06
N HIS A 608 9.42 -23.20 10.16
CA HIS A 608 8.40 -22.28 9.71
C HIS A 608 8.52 -20.89 10.35
N ASP A 609 8.65 -20.81 11.67
CA ASP A 609 8.64 -19.55 12.41
C ASP A 609 9.93 -18.78 12.15
N SER A 610 11.08 -19.48 12.17
CA SER A 610 12.38 -18.92 11.82
C SER A 610 12.40 -18.37 10.38
N ASN A 611 11.73 -19.04 9.44
CA ASN A 611 11.63 -18.56 8.06
C ASN A 611 10.77 -17.31 7.93
N ILE A 612 9.71 -17.16 8.73
CA ILE A 612 8.85 -15.97 8.74
C ILE A 612 9.61 -14.78 9.32
N GLU A 613 10.29 -14.95 10.45
CA GLU A 613 11.08 -13.89 11.07
C GLU A 613 12.21 -13.42 10.13
N TYR A 614 12.90 -14.36 9.49
CA TYR A 614 13.92 -14.04 8.50
C TYR A 614 13.36 -13.27 7.29
N ASP A 615 12.16 -13.61 6.79
CA ASP A 615 11.50 -12.82 5.74
C ASP A 615 11.24 -11.40 6.23
N LEU A 616 10.69 -11.21 7.44
CA LEU A 616 10.41 -9.89 8.00
C LEU A 616 11.68 -9.01 8.06
N GLN A 617 12.77 -9.53 8.63
CA GLN A 617 14.04 -8.80 8.70
C GLN A 617 14.60 -8.47 7.31
N MET A 618 14.50 -9.41 6.36
CA MET A 618 14.94 -9.20 4.98
C MET A 618 14.08 -8.16 4.26
N GLN A 619 12.75 -8.17 4.42
CA GLN A 619 11.85 -7.17 3.86
C GLN A 619 12.16 -5.77 4.41
N THR A 620 12.38 -5.64 5.72
CA THR A 620 12.78 -4.36 6.35
C THR A 620 14.11 -3.86 5.81
N LYS A 621 15.09 -4.74 5.64
CA LYS A 621 16.37 -4.41 5.00
C LYS A 621 16.17 -3.91 3.56
N PHE A 622 15.36 -4.59 2.76
CA PHE A 622 15.09 -4.19 1.38
C PHE A 622 14.34 -2.86 1.30
N TYR A 623 13.36 -2.64 2.17
CA TYR A 623 12.65 -1.37 2.31
C TYR A 623 13.61 -0.21 2.55
N LEU A 624 14.49 -0.34 3.56
CA LEU A 624 15.47 0.69 3.90
C LEU A 624 16.42 0.98 2.73
N MET A 625 16.91 -0.05 2.04
CA MET A 625 17.74 0.12 0.84
C MET A 625 17.01 0.82 -0.30
N HIS A 626 15.72 0.52 -0.50
CA HIS A 626 14.89 1.20 -1.47
C HIS A 626 14.68 2.69 -1.10
N ALA A 627 14.44 3.00 0.17
CA ALA A 627 14.33 4.38 0.67
C ALA A 627 15.61 5.20 0.42
N ILE A 628 16.79 4.61 0.66
CA ILE A 628 18.08 5.26 0.36
C ILE A 628 18.25 5.49 -1.14
N ILE A 629 17.90 4.51 -1.99
CA ILE A 629 17.98 4.66 -3.44
C ILE A 629 17.07 5.79 -3.92
N ILE A 630 15.82 5.84 -3.45
CA ILE A 630 14.85 6.90 -3.82
C ILE A 630 15.41 8.27 -3.42
N THR A 631 15.87 8.41 -2.18
CA THR A 631 16.45 9.66 -1.67
C THR A 631 17.67 10.10 -2.49
N THR A 632 18.58 9.17 -2.80
CA THR A 632 19.77 9.46 -3.63
C THR A 632 19.39 9.93 -5.03
N VAL A 633 18.39 9.27 -5.63
CA VAL A 633 17.86 9.57 -6.96
C VAL A 633 17.24 10.97 -6.97
N ASN A 634 16.42 11.32 -5.97
CA ASN A 634 15.82 12.66 -5.88
C ASN A 634 16.85 13.76 -5.60
N CYS A 635 17.88 13.52 -4.78
CA CYS A 635 19.02 14.43 -4.62
C CYS A 635 19.77 14.67 -5.93
N ARG A 636 19.94 13.63 -6.76
CA ARG A 636 20.53 13.77 -8.09
C ARG A 636 19.66 14.59 -9.03
N SER A 637 18.34 14.43 -8.98
CA SER A 637 17.41 15.25 -9.77
C SER A 637 17.49 16.72 -9.38
N ALA A 638 17.46 17.00 -8.07
CA ALA A 638 17.60 18.32 -7.52
C ALA A 638 18.90 19.00 -8.01
N ARG A 639 20.03 18.27 -7.96
CA ARG A 639 21.31 18.77 -8.49
C ARG A 639 21.23 19.13 -9.97
N LEU A 640 20.67 18.25 -10.81
CA LEU A 640 20.54 18.50 -12.25
C LEU A 640 19.69 19.75 -12.54
N MET A 641 18.57 19.91 -11.83
CA MET A 641 17.71 21.08 -11.98
C MET A 641 18.40 22.36 -11.51
N LEU A 642 19.08 22.34 -10.36
CA LEU A 642 19.84 23.48 -9.85
C LEU A 642 20.97 23.90 -10.80
N LEU A 643 21.76 22.95 -11.33
CA LEU A 643 22.80 23.21 -12.34
C LEU A 643 22.23 23.85 -13.61
N SER A 644 20.98 23.53 -13.97
CA SER A 644 20.31 24.13 -15.12
C SER A 644 19.90 25.59 -14.89
N THR A 645 19.78 26.05 -13.64
CA THR A 645 19.44 27.44 -13.29
C THR A 645 20.61 28.42 -13.34
N ILE A 646 21.85 27.95 -13.13
CA ILE A 646 23.03 28.81 -13.15
C ILE A 646 23.51 29.12 -14.59
N PRO A 647 24.25 30.22 -14.83
CA PRO A 647 24.77 30.55 -16.15
C PRO A 647 25.69 29.47 -16.74
N PRO A 648 25.63 29.18 -18.06
CA PRO A 648 26.43 28.12 -18.69
C PRO A 648 27.93 28.19 -18.38
N ALA A 649 28.52 29.39 -18.40
CA ALA A 649 29.95 29.59 -18.15
C ALA A 649 30.39 29.23 -16.71
N GLN A 650 29.49 29.30 -15.74
CA GLN A 650 29.76 28.89 -14.35
C GLN A 650 29.51 27.39 -14.18
N ALA A 651 28.44 26.87 -14.79
CA ALA A 651 28.11 25.46 -14.77
C ALA A 651 29.23 24.59 -15.35
N GLU A 652 29.81 24.97 -16.50
CA GLU A 652 30.84 24.19 -17.21
C GLU A 652 32.03 23.73 -16.36
N ASN A 653 32.37 24.46 -15.29
CA ASN A 653 33.49 24.10 -14.40
C ASN A 653 33.15 22.97 -13.40
N GLU A 654 31.87 22.71 -13.16
CA GLU A 654 31.36 21.75 -12.16
C GLU A 654 30.71 20.50 -12.78
N LEU A 655 30.56 20.46 -14.11
CA LEU A 655 29.88 19.35 -14.80
C LEU A 655 30.79 18.14 -14.99
N SER A 656 30.29 16.97 -14.60
CA SER A 656 30.79 15.70 -15.13
C SER A 656 30.45 15.52 -16.62
N GLU A 657 31.06 14.53 -17.26
CA GLU A 657 30.83 14.21 -18.68
C GLU A 657 29.35 13.91 -18.98
N ASN A 658 28.65 13.23 -18.06
CA ASN A 658 27.22 12.94 -18.18
C ASN A 658 26.35 14.19 -17.94
N GLU A 659 26.70 15.03 -16.96
CA GLU A 659 25.95 16.25 -16.65
C GLU A 659 26.08 17.29 -17.79
N SER A 660 27.23 17.33 -18.47
CA SER A 660 27.47 18.17 -19.65
C SER A 660 26.47 17.93 -20.79
N LEU A 661 25.92 16.72 -20.89
CA LEU A 661 24.90 16.36 -21.87
C LEU A 661 23.47 16.64 -21.38
N LEU A 662 23.22 16.52 -20.07
CA LEU A 662 21.89 16.61 -19.48
C LEU A 662 21.49 18.05 -19.14
N VAL A 663 22.40 18.82 -18.56
CA VAL A 663 22.12 20.17 -18.06
C VAL A 663 21.62 21.13 -19.14
N PRO A 664 22.13 21.13 -20.39
CA PRO A 664 21.56 21.94 -21.47
C PRO A 664 20.11 21.57 -21.82
N ILE A 665 19.75 20.29 -21.74
CA ILE A 665 18.39 19.81 -22.04
C ILE A 665 17.45 20.20 -20.90
N TYR A 666 17.85 19.96 -19.65
CA TYR A 666 17.07 20.38 -18.48
C TYR A 666 16.87 21.90 -18.47
N ARG A 667 17.91 22.68 -18.79
CA ARG A 667 17.81 24.14 -18.93
C ARG A 667 16.79 24.51 -19.99
N GLY A 668 16.89 23.97 -21.21
CA GLY A 668 15.94 24.26 -22.27
C GLY A 668 14.49 23.84 -21.94
N VAL A 669 14.31 22.78 -21.16
CA VAL A 669 12.98 22.37 -20.67
C VAL A 669 12.44 23.38 -19.65
N LEU A 670 13.25 23.74 -18.64
CA LEU A 670 12.84 24.64 -17.57
C LEU A 670 12.62 26.09 -18.06
N THR A 671 13.43 26.57 -19.00
CA THR A 671 13.30 27.91 -19.60
C THR A 671 12.39 27.95 -20.84
N ARG A 672 11.79 26.81 -21.22
CA ARG A 672 10.93 26.65 -22.42
C ARG A 672 11.62 27.01 -23.74
N ASP A 673 12.95 26.91 -23.81
CA ASP A 673 13.71 27.08 -25.05
C ASP A 673 13.63 25.80 -25.91
N ILE A 674 12.62 25.77 -26.79
CA ILE A 674 12.35 24.67 -27.73
C ILE A 674 13.53 24.47 -28.70
N GLU A 675 14.23 25.55 -29.09
CA GLU A 675 15.34 25.46 -30.05
C GLU A 675 16.57 24.80 -29.43
N LEU A 676 16.91 25.18 -28.19
CA LEU A 676 17.99 24.57 -27.43
C LEU A 676 17.74 23.07 -27.22
N VAL A 677 16.52 22.70 -26.80
CA VAL A 677 16.15 21.28 -26.65
C VAL A 677 16.32 20.55 -27.98
N ARG A 678 15.76 21.06 -29.10
CA ARG A 678 15.87 20.41 -30.42
C ARG A 678 17.31 20.25 -30.89
N LYS A 679 18.21 21.17 -30.52
CA LYS A 679 19.64 21.13 -30.89
C LYS A 679 20.42 20.08 -30.11
N GLU A 680 20.26 20.03 -28.79
CA GLU A 680 21.08 19.18 -27.92
C GLU A 680 20.53 17.75 -27.76
N PHE A 681 19.20 17.58 -27.85
CA PHE A 681 18.53 16.29 -27.64
C PHE A 681 19.03 15.13 -28.53
N PRO A 682 19.34 15.31 -29.83
CA PRO A 682 19.89 14.23 -30.64
C PRO A 682 21.24 13.69 -30.15
N HIS A 683 22.08 14.53 -29.54
CA HIS A 683 23.37 14.11 -28.98
C HIS A 683 23.17 13.26 -27.74
N PHE A 684 22.27 13.70 -26.85
CA PHE A 684 21.87 12.95 -25.66
C PHE A 684 21.32 11.56 -26.01
N LEU A 685 20.38 11.47 -26.96
CA LEU A 685 19.81 10.17 -27.38
C LEU A 685 20.87 9.18 -27.88
N ASN A 686 21.90 9.66 -28.57
CA ASN A 686 22.98 8.79 -29.05
C ASN A 686 23.89 8.33 -27.91
N SER A 687 24.12 9.17 -26.89
CA SER A 687 24.96 8.84 -25.73
C SER A 687 24.30 7.76 -24.85
N ILE A 688 23.00 7.86 -24.59
CA ILE A 688 22.31 6.91 -23.71
C ILE A 688 21.94 5.59 -24.39
N ALA A 689 21.97 5.51 -25.72
CA ALA A 689 21.42 4.36 -26.47
C ALA A 689 22.05 3.00 -26.12
N GLU A 690 23.30 2.98 -25.64
CA GLU A 690 24.03 1.77 -25.25
C GLU A 690 24.02 1.51 -23.73
N THR A 691 23.45 2.42 -22.94
CA THR A 691 23.39 2.28 -21.48
C THR A 691 22.32 1.26 -21.06
N PRO A 692 22.60 0.39 -20.06
CA PRO A 692 21.62 -0.58 -19.59
C PRO A 692 20.46 0.11 -18.87
N LEU A 693 19.23 -0.29 -19.22
CA LEU A 693 18.00 0.21 -18.58
C LEU A 693 17.28 -0.86 -17.74
N LEU A 694 17.73 -2.11 -17.83
CA LEU A 694 17.24 -3.24 -17.05
C LEU A 694 18.17 -3.50 -15.85
N TYR A 695 17.59 -3.91 -14.73
CA TYR A 695 18.32 -4.32 -13.55
C TYR A 695 17.63 -5.52 -12.88
N THR A 696 18.39 -6.29 -12.10
CA THR A 696 17.87 -7.33 -11.22
C THR A 696 17.50 -6.70 -9.88
N PRO A 697 16.28 -6.92 -9.33
CA PRO A 697 15.87 -6.41 -8.01
C PRO A 697 16.84 -6.77 -6.91
N ILE A 698 16.91 -5.94 -5.86
CA ILE A 698 17.78 -6.20 -4.70
C ILE A 698 17.38 -7.52 -4.05
N ASP A 699 16.08 -7.77 -3.94
CA ASP A 699 15.46 -8.98 -3.37
C ASP A 699 15.84 -10.27 -4.13
N GLN A 700 16.28 -10.13 -5.38
CA GLN A 700 16.69 -11.22 -6.26
C GLN A 700 18.22 -11.19 -6.51
N SER A 701 19.00 -10.78 -5.50
CA SER A 701 20.47 -10.68 -5.55
C SER A 701 21.02 -9.60 -6.49
N GLY A 702 20.21 -8.59 -6.81
CA GLY A 702 20.61 -7.44 -7.61
C GLY A 702 21.63 -6.54 -6.90
N LYS A 703 22.69 -6.12 -7.60
CA LYS A 703 23.69 -5.20 -7.04
C LYS A 703 23.09 -3.80 -6.85
N PRO A 704 23.09 -3.22 -5.62
CA PRO A 704 22.42 -1.94 -5.34
C PRO A 704 22.91 -0.78 -6.19
N ASN A 705 24.22 -0.70 -6.44
CA ASN A 705 24.82 0.34 -7.29
C ASN A 705 24.36 0.26 -8.75
N THR A 706 24.03 -0.93 -9.26
CA THR A 706 23.45 -1.10 -10.61
C THR A 706 22.00 -0.61 -10.60
N VAL A 707 21.23 -1.00 -9.58
CA VAL A 707 19.84 -0.54 -9.39
C VAL A 707 19.79 0.99 -9.33
N LEU A 708 20.64 1.61 -8.51
CA LEU A 708 20.74 3.06 -8.35
C LEU A 708 21.04 3.78 -9.68
N LYS A 709 22.02 3.28 -10.46
CA LYS A 709 22.36 3.86 -11.78
C LYS A 709 21.19 3.80 -12.75
N VAL A 710 20.51 2.67 -12.80
CA VAL A 710 19.38 2.45 -13.70
C VAL A 710 18.18 3.28 -13.25
N ARG A 711 17.86 3.32 -11.95
CA ARG A 711 16.80 4.16 -11.36
C ARG A 711 17.06 5.66 -11.61
N SER A 712 18.30 6.12 -11.47
CA SER A 712 18.68 7.51 -11.80
C SER A 712 18.39 7.85 -13.27
N LEU A 713 18.72 6.94 -14.19
CA LEU A 713 18.45 7.13 -15.61
C LEU A 713 16.95 7.10 -15.91
N GLN A 714 16.21 6.18 -15.29
CA GLN A 714 14.76 6.09 -15.42
C GLN A 714 14.05 7.36 -14.95
N MET A 715 14.49 7.93 -13.83
CA MET A 715 14.01 9.21 -13.32
C MET A 715 14.18 10.33 -14.36
N ILE A 716 15.40 10.48 -14.92
CA ILE A 716 15.68 11.43 -16.00
C ILE A 716 14.74 11.23 -17.20
N LEU A 717 14.55 9.97 -17.62
CA LEU A 717 13.67 9.65 -18.73
C LEU A 717 12.19 9.98 -18.41
N ARG A 718 11.72 9.72 -17.18
CA ARG A 718 10.35 10.06 -16.75
C ARG A 718 10.12 11.55 -16.73
N PHE A 719 11.04 12.33 -16.16
CA PHE A 719 10.99 13.78 -16.18
C PHE A 719 10.84 14.29 -17.62
N LEU A 720 11.74 13.90 -18.53
CA LEU A 720 11.69 14.32 -19.93
C LEU A 720 10.40 13.87 -20.65
N LEU A 721 9.94 12.63 -20.45
CA LEU A 721 8.70 12.13 -21.06
C LEU A 721 7.45 12.82 -20.51
N SER A 722 7.51 13.38 -19.30
CA SER A 722 6.43 14.19 -18.71
C SER A 722 6.41 15.62 -19.25
N GLN A 723 7.58 16.24 -19.41
CA GLN A 723 7.70 17.67 -19.75
C GLN A 723 7.72 17.95 -21.26
N LEU A 724 8.40 17.13 -22.07
CA LEU A 724 8.55 17.37 -23.53
C LEU A 724 7.20 17.53 -24.27
N PRO A 725 6.15 16.74 -23.98
CA PRO A 725 4.84 16.93 -24.62
C PRO A 725 4.21 18.29 -24.35
N SER A 726 4.40 18.84 -23.14
CA SER A 726 3.86 20.14 -22.75
C SER A 726 4.52 21.31 -23.50
N LEU A 727 5.75 21.12 -24.00
CA LEU A 727 6.47 22.05 -24.87
C LEU A 727 6.13 21.87 -26.36
N GLY A 728 5.17 21.00 -26.67
CA GLY A 728 4.80 20.66 -28.05
C GLY A 728 5.78 19.72 -28.77
N LEU A 729 6.69 19.06 -28.06
CA LEU A 729 7.72 18.17 -28.61
C LEU A 729 7.29 16.69 -28.63
N LEU A 730 6.19 16.40 -29.33
CA LEU A 730 5.61 15.05 -29.38
C LEU A 730 6.52 14.06 -30.13
N ARG A 731 7.20 14.50 -31.19
CA ARG A 731 8.13 13.67 -31.96
C ARG A 731 9.36 13.28 -31.13
N GLU A 732 9.93 14.21 -30.39
CA GLU A 732 11.07 13.99 -29.51
C GLU A 732 10.72 13.01 -28.38
N THR A 733 9.54 13.18 -27.78
CA THR A 733 8.97 12.25 -26.78
C THR A 733 8.92 10.81 -27.34
N TRP A 734 8.42 10.64 -28.56
CA TRP A 734 8.39 9.32 -29.20
C TRP A 734 9.78 8.73 -29.45
N GLN A 735 10.73 9.54 -29.91
CA GLN A 735 12.08 9.07 -30.19
C GLN A 735 12.81 8.67 -28.89
N LEU A 736 12.57 9.38 -27.78
CA LEU A 736 13.06 9.01 -26.46
C LEU A 736 12.51 7.65 -26.03
N LEU A 737 11.20 7.46 -26.14
CA LEU A 737 10.56 6.17 -25.82
C LEU A 737 11.11 5.03 -26.69
N LYS A 738 11.33 5.28 -27.98
CA LYS A 738 11.91 4.28 -28.89
C LYS A 738 13.37 3.96 -28.54
N THR A 739 14.14 4.93 -28.07
CA THR A 739 15.50 4.73 -27.58
C THR A 739 15.49 3.90 -26.31
N ALA A 740 14.63 4.22 -25.33
CA ALA A 740 14.45 3.43 -24.11
C ALA A 740 14.12 1.96 -24.42
N TYR A 741 13.20 1.71 -25.37
CA TYR A 741 12.90 0.34 -25.82
C TYR A 741 14.11 -0.38 -26.43
N ARG A 742 14.98 0.33 -27.17
CA ARG A 742 16.20 -0.27 -27.74
C ARG A 742 17.21 -0.61 -26.65
N MET A 743 17.36 0.26 -25.66
CA MET A 743 18.27 0.08 -24.52
C MET A 743 17.94 -1.19 -23.73
N GLU A 744 16.66 -1.45 -23.47
CA GLU A 744 16.25 -2.70 -22.80
C GLU A 744 16.58 -3.95 -23.62
N ARG A 745 16.48 -3.88 -24.95
CA ARG A 745 16.74 -5.03 -25.83
C ARG A 745 18.22 -5.30 -26.05
N SER A 746 19.07 -4.28 -25.97
CA SER A 746 20.51 -4.43 -26.16
C SER A 746 21.21 -4.98 -24.92
N SER A 747 20.67 -4.72 -23.73
CA SER A 747 21.38 -4.93 -22.47
C SER A 747 20.51 -5.65 -21.44
N ARG A 748 20.28 -6.96 -21.67
CA ARG A 748 19.53 -7.82 -20.75
C ARG A 748 20.48 -8.51 -19.76
N PRO A 749 20.33 -8.32 -18.44
CA PRO A 749 21.11 -9.03 -17.44
C PRO A 749 20.72 -10.51 -17.38
N GLU A 750 21.59 -11.35 -16.80
CA GLU A 750 21.29 -12.76 -16.52
C GLU A 750 20.25 -12.87 -15.40
N GLY A 751 19.29 -13.79 -15.53
CA GLY A 751 18.21 -13.99 -14.54
C GLY A 751 16.96 -13.13 -14.78
N ILE A 752 16.18 -12.96 -13.71
CA ILE A 752 14.98 -12.12 -13.72
C ILE A 752 15.42 -10.65 -13.74
N ALA A 753 14.85 -9.89 -14.67
CA ALA A 753 15.16 -8.49 -14.88
C ALA A 753 13.87 -7.68 -14.85
N VAL A 754 13.87 -6.57 -14.12
CA VAL A 754 12.73 -5.65 -14.10
C VAL A 754 12.84 -4.69 -15.26
N SER A 755 11.79 -4.68 -16.07
CA SER A 755 11.56 -3.66 -17.09
C SER A 755 10.70 -2.54 -16.51
N GLU A 756 11.16 -1.32 -16.73
CA GLU A 756 10.46 -0.10 -16.31
C GLU A 756 9.90 0.66 -17.51
N PHE A 757 10.02 0.06 -18.70
CA PHE A 757 9.43 0.58 -19.93
C PHE A 757 7.92 0.77 -19.82
N ASP A 758 7.21 -0.05 -19.04
CA ASP A 758 5.79 0.17 -18.75
C ASP A 758 5.53 1.55 -18.15
N ARG A 759 6.24 1.92 -17.09
CA ARG A 759 6.08 3.23 -16.43
C ARG A 759 6.50 4.37 -17.35
N LEU A 760 7.60 4.22 -18.12
CA LEU A 760 8.01 5.20 -19.13
C LEU A 760 6.96 5.38 -20.24
N PHE A 761 6.40 4.27 -20.73
CA PHE A 761 5.36 4.24 -21.76
C PHE A 761 4.08 4.93 -21.28
N ARG A 762 3.62 4.59 -20.06
CA ARG A 762 2.46 5.21 -19.42
C ARG A 762 2.63 6.73 -19.30
N THR A 763 3.77 7.18 -18.79
CA THR A 763 4.09 8.61 -18.67
C THR A 763 4.11 9.31 -20.03
N ALA A 764 4.75 8.72 -21.04
CA ALA A 764 4.85 9.30 -22.38
C ALA A 764 3.47 9.45 -23.06
N LEU A 765 2.65 8.39 -23.01
CA LEU A 765 1.32 8.38 -23.63
C LEU A 765 0.37 9.33 -22.89
N ARG A 766 0.36 9.28 -21.55
CA ARG A 766 -0.47 10.15 -20.70
C ARG A 766 -0.17 11.62 -20.98
N SER A 767 1.11 11.99 -20.99
CA SER A 767 1.55 13.37 -21.16
C SER A 767 1.32 13.86 -22.60
N SER A 768 1.54 13.00 -23.60
CA SER A 768 1.23 13.30 -25.01
C SER A 768 -0.26 13.56 -25.24
N LEU A 769 -1.14 12.71 -24.70
CA LEU A 769 -2.59 12.89 -24.81
C LEU A 769 -3.07 14.13 -24.06
N SER A 770 -2.57 14.35 -22.84
CA SER A 770 -2.91 15.53 -22.04
C SER A 770 -2.54 16.83 -22.76
N ALA A 771 -1.37 16.88 -23.39
CA ALA A 771 -0.92 18.03 -24.17
C ALA A 771 -1.81 18.30 -25.40
N ILE A 772 -2.25 17.24 -26.11
CA ILE A 772 -3.17 17.37 -27.25
C ILE A 772 -4.56 17.84 -26.81
N ILE A 773 -5.13 17.24 -25.75
CA ILE A 773 -6.47 17.59 -25.24
C ILE A 773 -6.51 19.02 -24.72
N ARG A 774 -5.45 19.47 -24.04
CA ARG A 774 -5.32 20.87 -23.61
C ARG A 774 -5.25 21.81 -24.80
N SER A 775 -4.40 21.50 -25.78
CA SER A 775 -4.27 22.31 -27.01
C SER A 775 -5.54 22.35 -27.85
N SER A 776 -6.40 21.33 -27.74
CA SER A 776 -7.65 21.27 -28.52
C SER A 776 -8.65 22.36 -28.13
N ARG A 777 -8.54 22.93 -26.93
CA ARG A 777 -9.39 24.03 -26.46
C ARG A 777 -9.18 25.32 -27.28
N ASP A 778 -8.01 25.46 -27.90
CA ASP A 778 -7.61 26.66 -28.66
C ASP A 778 -7.72 26.47 -30.19
N TRP A 779 -8.28 25.36 -30.68
CA TRP A 779 -8.43 25.12 -32.12
C TRP A 779 -9.64 25.89 -32.69
N GLU A 780 -9.41 26.74 -33.71
CA GLU A 780 -10.49 27.51 -34.36
C GLU A 780 -11.46 26.60 -35.14
N SER A 781 -12.73 26.45 -34.70
CA SER A 781 -13.93 26.30 -35.57
C SER A 781 -15.27 26.23 -34.80
N ASP A 782 -16.34 26.77 -35.40
CA ASP A 782 -17.72 26.81 -34.85
C ASP A 782 -18.48 25.45 -34.77
N GLN A 783 -17.89 24.31 -35.17
CA GLN A 783 -18.60 23.00 -35.18
C GLN A 783 -17.71 21.73 -35.04
N LEU A 784 -16.58 21.78 -34.32
CA LEU A 784 -15.73 20.60 -34.13
C LEU A 784 -15.13 20.60 -32.72
N ASP A 785 -15.45 19.61 -31.88
CA ASP A 785 -14.67 19.42 -30.64
C ASP A 785 -14.34 17.94 -30.37
N ASP A 786 -15.32 17.02 -30.26
CA ASP A 786 -14.99 15.64 -29.83
C ASP A 786 -14.55 14.67 -30.95
N LYS A 787 -15.24 14.64 -32.10
CA LYS A 787 -14.93 13.65 -33.16
C LYS A 787 -13.53 13.81 -33.76
N GLN A 788 -13.08 15.04 -33.96
CA GLN A 788 -11.73 15.30 -34.48
C GLN A 788 -10.65 15.03 -33.43
N LEU A 789 -10.92 15.35 -32.16
CA LEU A 789 -10.04 15.00 -31.05
C LEU A 789 -9.84 13.48 -30.97
N ILE A 790 -10.93 12.71 -31.07
CA ILE A 790 -10.89 11.24 -31.08
C ILE A 790 -10.09 10.72 -32.28
N GLU A 791 -10.28 11.26 -33.49
CA GLU A 791 -9.53 10.82 -34.67
C GLU A 791 -8.00 11.02 -34.51
N ILE A 792 -7.59 12.12 -33.87
CA ILE A 792 -6.18 12.41 -33.60
C ILE A 792 -5.65 11.53 -32.47
N ALA A 793 -6.42 11.38 -31.39
CA ALA A 793 -6.09 10.51 -30.27
C ALA A 793 -5.94 9.05 -30.73
N GLU A 794 -6.84 8.55 -31.58
CA GLU A 794 -6.77 7.20 -32.17
C GLU A 794 -5.50 7.02 -33.01
N LYS A 795 -5.15 7.99 -33.85
CA LYS A 795 -3.90 7.96 -34.63
C LYS A 795 -2.66 7.90 -33.73
N LEU A 796 -2.64 8.69 -32.65
CA LEU A 796 -1.54 8.68 -31.68
C LEU A 796 -1.47 7.34 -30.94
N VAL A 797 -2.57 6.91 -30.33
CA VAL A 797 -2.64 5.68 -29.54
C VAL A 797 -2.31 4.46 -30.38
N THR A 798 -2.73 4.43 -31.65
CA THR A 798 -2.37 3.35 -32.58
C THR A 798 -0.85 3.22 -32.73
N LYS A 799 -0.12 4.34 -32.85
CA LYS A 799 1.36 4.32 -32.93
C LYS A 799 1.99 3.80 -31.64
N TYR A 800 1.51 4.26 -30.50
CA TYR A 800 1.97 3.76 -29.20
C TYR A 800 1.66 2.27 -29.02
N ARG A 801 0.47 1.82 -29.42
CA ARG A 801 0.05 0.42 -29.38
C ARG A 801 0.93 -0.49 -30.23
N GLU A 802 1.32 -0.08 -31.43
CA GLU A 802 2.27 -0.84 -32.28
C GLU A 802 3.60 -1.11 -31.55
N GLN A 803 4.08 -0.14 -30.75
CA GLN A 803 5.31 -0.26 -29.98
C GLN A 803 5.13 -1.08 -28.71
N TRP A 804 4.01 -0.88 -28.01
CA TRP A 804 3.61 -1.65 -26.85
C TRP A 804 3.47 -3.15 -27.14
N LEU A 805 2.87 -3.51 -28.27
CA LEU A 805 2.72 -4.90 -28.70
C LEU A 805 4.07 -5.59 -29.00
N LYS A 806 5.11 -4.82 -29.37
CA LYS A 806 6.46 -5.38 -29.55
C LYS A 806 7.13 -5.66 -28.21
N HIS A 807 6.97 -4.76 -27.25
CA HIS A 807 7.52 -4.89 -25.91
C HIS A 807 6.81 -5.97 -25.08
N SER A 808 5.48 -5.96 -25.06
CA SER A 808 4.70 -6.95 -24.29
C SER A 808 5.06 -8.40 -24.62
N ARG A 809 5.39 -8.73 -25.88
CA ARG A 809 5.78 -10.09 -26.30
C ARG A 809 7.09 -10.60 -25.67
N THR A 810 7.96 -9.72 -25.18
CA THR A 810 9.27 -10.11 -24.64
C THR A 810 9.28 -10.29 -23.12
N MET A 811 8.22 -9.90 -22.44
CA MET A 811 8.10 -9.93 -20.98
C MET A 811 7.21 -11.11 -20.52
N ARG A 812 7.55 -11.73 -19.39
CA ARG A 812 6.70 -12.66 -18.62
C ARG A 812 5.89 -11.84 -17.62
N LEU A 813 4.56 -12.01 -17.59
CA LEU A 813 3.68 -11.26 -16.69
C LEU A 813 3.38 -12.02 -15.41
N SER A 814 3.28 -13.35 -15.50
CA SER A 814 2.96 -14.23 -14.37
C SER A 814 3.77 -15.50 -14.49
N SER A 815 4.09 -16.09 -13.34
CA SER A 815 4.77 -17.37 -13.28
C SER A 815 3.95 -18.51 -13.87
N ALA A 816 2.62 -18.44 -13.74
CA ALA A 816 1.67 -19.38 -14.34
C ALA A 816 1.69 -19.40 -15.88
N GLU A 817 2.28 -18.39 -16.55
CA GLU A 817 2.41 -18.43 -18.02
C GLU A 817 3.30 -19.57 -18.52
N ALA A 818 4.25 -20.04 -17.70
CA ALA A 818 5.06 -21.21 -18.03
C ALA A 818 4.19 -22.46 -18.21
N LEU A 819 3.14 -22.58 -17.39
CA LEU A 819 2.18 -23.69 -17.42
C LEU A 819 1.25 -23.64 -18.64
N ASN A 820 1.25 -22.58 -19.44
CA ASN A 820 0.50 -22.57 -20.70
C ASN A 820 1.13 -23.47 -21.77
N GLN A 821 2.36 -23.94 -21.56
CA GLN A 821 2.99 -24.97 -22.39
C GLN A 821 2.50 -26.34 -21.95
N ASP A 822 1.88 -27.10 -22.86
CA ASP A 822 1.22 -28.36 -22.52
C ASP A 822 2.15 -29.40 -21.89
N PHE A 823 3.43 -29.45 -22.29
CA PHE A 823 4.37 -30.41 -21.69
C PHE A 823 4.70 -30.08 -20.23
N VAL A 824 5.01 -28.81 -19.92
CA VAL A 824 5.29 -28.33 -18.55
C VAL A 824 4.07 -28.56 -17.67
N TRP A 825 2.88 -28.30 -18.21
CA TRP A 825 1.64 -28.52 -17.47
C TRP A 825 1.44 -29.98 -17.06
N GLN A 826 1.66 -30.93 -17.98
CA GLN A 826 1.49 -32.35 -17.66
C GLN A 826 2.53 -32.83 -16.65
N GLU A 827 3.77 -32.36 -16.77
CA GLU A 827 4.85 -32.66 -15.82
C GLU A 827 4.52 -32.17 -14.40
N VAL A 828 4.22 -30.88 -14.26
CA VAL A 828 3.85 -30.26 -12.96
C VAL A 828 2.61 -30.91 -12.38
N ARG A 829 1.60 -31.21 -13.21
CA ARG A 829 0.38 -31.88 -12.75
C ARG A 829 0.69 -33.28 -12.20
N GLN A 830 1.49 -34.07 -12.93
CA GLN A 830 1.86 -35.41 -12.48
C GLN A 830 2.69 -35.36 -11.19
N PHE A 831 3.60 -34.40 -11.06
CA PHE A 831 4.36 -34.17 -9.84
C PHE A 831 3.43 -33.89 -8.64
N ILE A 832 2.44 -33.02 -8.82
CA ILE A 832 1.45 -32.71 -7.76
C ILE A 832 0.60 -33.94 -7.42
N GLU A 833 0.12 -34.69 -8.42
CA GLU A 833 -0.71 -35.89 -8.18
C GLU A 833 0.06 -36.99 -7.41
N LEU A 834 1.40 -37.07 -7.57
CA LEU A 834 2.24 -38.05 -6.90
C LEU A 834 2.71 -37.61 -5.50
N TYR A 835 3.13 -36.36 -5.36
CA TYR A 835 3.85 -35.87 -4.17
C TYR A 835 3.11 -34.78 -3.39
N GLY A 836 2.02 -34.24 -3.93
CA GLY A 836 1.35 -33.07 -3.37
C GLY A 836 0.73 -33.29 -1.99
N ALA A 837 0.36 -34.52 -1.66
CA ALA A 837 -0.30 -34.88 -0.39
C ALA A 837 0.54 -34.54 0.85
N ASP A 838 1.88 -34.59 0.75
CA ASP A 838 2.79 -34.31 1.87
C ASP A 838 3.29 -32.84 1.87
N LEU A 839 3.19 -32.14 0.73
CA LEU A 839 3.88 -30.86 0.50
C LEU A 839 2.94 -29.65 0.54
N PHE A 840 1.73 -29.77 -0.01
CA PHE A 840 0.86 -28.61 -0.28
C PHE A 840 -0.23 -28.46 0.77
N HIS A 841 0.18 -28.30 2.03
CA HIS A 841 -0.71 -27.94 3.13
C HIS A 841 -0.71 -26.42 3.38
N ALA A 842 -1.89 -25.87 3.69
CA ALA A 842 -2.09 -24.43 3.84
C ALA A 842 -1.13 -23.76 4.84
N GLN A 843 -0.73 -24.47 5.89
CA GLN A 843 0.19 -23.96 6.91
C GLN A 843 1.62 -23.76 6.41
N TYR A 844 2.17 -24.68 5.61
CA TYR A 844 3.53 -24.53 5.08
C TYR A 844 3.58 -23.54 3.90
N LEU A 845 2.43 -23.30 3.27
CA LEU A 845 2.30 -22.39 2.14
C LEU A 845 1.99 -20.94 2.56
N THR A 846 2.46 -20.46 3.72
CA THR A 846 2.39 -19.03 4.04
C THR A 846 3.33 -18.22 3.16
N LEU A 847 2.98 -16.97 2.87
CA LEU A 847 3.76 -16.09 2.01
C LEU A 847 5.23 -15.93 2.47
N GLY A 848 5.46 -15.66 3.77
CA GLY A 848 6.80 -15.48 4.33
C GLY A 848 7.66 -16.75 4.19
N ASN A 849 7.12 -17.90 4.58
CA ASN A 849 7.83 -19.18 4.44
C ASN A 849 8.22 -19.48 2.98
N LEU A 850 7.31 -19.29 2.02
CA LEU A 850 7.58 -19.55 0.61
C LEU A 850 8.64 -18.62 0.03
N ARG A 851 8.63 -17.33 0.41
CA ARG A 851 9.66 -16.36 0.01
C ARG A 851 11.03 -16.76 0.55
N THR A 852 11.12 -17.14 1.82
CA THR A 852 12.35 -17.59 2.44
C THR A 852 12.91 -18.86 1.80
N ILE A 853 12.05 -19.85 1.50
CA ILE A 853 12.43 -21.07 0.77
C ILE A 853 13.00 -20.72 -0.61
N LEU A 854 12.37 -19.83 -1.37
CA LEU A 854 12.87 -19.42 -2.68
C LEU A 854 14.18 -18.62 -2.59
N HIS A 855 14.33 -17.78 -1.56
CA HIS A 855 15.53 -16.98 -1.35
C HIS A 855 16.75 -17.83 -0.98
N ASN A 856 16.58 -18.79 -0.06
CA ASN A 856 17.66 -19.66 0.41
C ASN A 856 17.95 -20.84 -0.54
N GLY A 857 16.92 -21.25 -1.29
CA GLY A 857 16.97 -22.32 -2.28
C GLY A 857 16.15 -23.53 -1.85
N ILE A 858 15.35 -24.06 -2.78
CA ILE A 858 14.46 -25.21 -2.54
C ILE A 858 15.25 -26.48 -2.16
N GLU A 859 16.48 -26.63 -2.67
CA GLU A 859 17.37 -27.74 -2.30
C GLU A 859 17.67 -27.76 -0.79
N GLN A 860 17.91 -26.60 -0.18
CA GLN A 860 18.14 -26.52 1.28
C GLN A 860 16.88 -26.90 2.05
N TYR A 861 15.71 -26.48 1.57
CA TYR A 861 14.43 -26.87 2.15
C TYR A 861 14.21 -28.39 2.08
N LEU A 862 14.49 -29.03 0.94
CA LEU A 862 14.37 -30.48 0.80
C LEU A 862 15.36 -31.23 1.73
N ASN A 863 16.59 -30.73 1.87
CA ASN A 863 17.58 -31.30 2.80
C ASN A 863 17.13 -31.17 4.26
N TYR A 864 16.58 -30.01 4.64
CA TYR A 864 15.98 -29.81 5.97
C TYR A 864 14.83 -30.79 6.21
N LEU A 865 13.90 -30.92 5.25
CA LEU A 865 12.80 -31.87 5.38
C LEU A 865 13.28 -33.31 5.54
N ALA A 866 14.36 -33.71 4.85
CA ALA A 866 14.96 -35.04 4.99
C ALA A 866 15.60 -35.27 6.37
N GLU A 867 16.22 -34.25 6.96
CA GLU A 867 16.87 -34.33 8.27
C GLU A 867 15.85 -34.45 9.42
N TYR A 868 14.74 -33.71 9.35
CA TYR A 868 13.71 -33.64 10.40
C TYR A 868 12.47 -34.50 10.13
N GLN A 869 12.51 -35.35 9.08
CA GLN A 869 11.40 -36.23 8.72
C GLN A 869 11.06 -37.22 9.85
N ASN A 870 9.78 -37.46 10.08
CA ASN A 870 9.35 -38.53 10.99
C ASN A 870 9.63 -39.91 10.35
N PRO A 871 10.50 -40.76 10.94
CA PRO A 871 10.83 -42.06 10.37
C PRO A 871 9.64 -43.03 10.29
N ALA A 872 8.57 -42.79 11.08
CA ALA A 872 7.38 -43.63 11.09
C ALA A 872 6.39 -43.32 9.95
N GLU A 873 6.44 -42.11 9.38
CA GLU A 873 5.57 -41.66 8.28
C GLU A 873 6.43 -40.95 7.23
N PRO A 874 7.15 -41.70 6.37
CA PRO A 874 8.07 -41.09 5.44
C PRO A 874 7.36 -40.42 4.25
N MET A 875 7.85 -39.25 3.84
CA MET A 875 7.34 -38.53 2.67
C MET A 875 7.69 -39.27 1.38
N ALA A 876 6.72 -39.32 0.46
CA ALA A 876 6.90 -40.03 -0.80
C ALA A 876 8.01 -39.41 -1.67
N LEU A 877 8.07 -38.06 -1.74
CA LEU A 877 9.08 -37.35 -2.54
C LEU A 877 10.51 -37.63 -2.06
N LEU A 878 10.74 -37.59 -0.75
CA LEU A 878 12.07 -37.79 -0.18
C LEU A 878 12.53 -39.24 -0.35
N THR A 879 11.60 -40.19 -0.21
CA THR A 879 11.86 -41.61 -0.52
C THR A 879 12.27 -41.80 -1.98
N ASP A 880 11.55 -41.19 -2.93
CA ASP A 880 11.85 -41.29 -4.36
C ASP A 880 13.15 -40.58 -4.75
N LEU A 881 13.54 -39.50 -4.05
CA LEU A 881 14.84 -38.85 -4.20
C LEU A 881 15.98 -39.75 -3.71
N GLU A 882 15.81 -40.43 -2.58
CA GLU A 882 16.79 -41.41 -2.06
C GLU A 882 16.93 -42.64 -2.97
N GLU A 883 15.83 -43.13 -3.53
CA GLU A 883 15.80 -44.26 -4.46
C GLU A 883 16.28 -43.90 -5.88
N GLY A 884 16.34 -42.61 -6.22
CA GLY A 884 16.72 -42.10 -7.54
C GLY A 884 15.62 -42.22 -8.60
N ASN A 885 14.35 -42.30 -8.17
CA ASN A 885 13.16 -42.33 -9.04
C ASN A 885 12.87 -40.94 -9.64
N ILE A 886 13.28 -39.87 -8.96
CA ILE A 886 13.23 -38.48 -9.42
C ILE A 886 14.57 -37.81 -9.12
N ASP A 887 15.03 -36.91 -10.00
CA ASP A 887 16.25 -36.14 -9.78
C ASP A 887 15.98 -34.89 -8.93
N MET A 888 16.98 -34.46 -8.15
CA MET A 888 16.90 -33.25 -7.32
C MET A 888 16.62 -32.01 -8.20
N GLU A 889 17.24 -31.90 -9.37
CA GLU A 889 16.99 -30.79 -10.30
C GLU A 889 15.55 -30.76 -10.81
N GLU A 890 14.95 -31.93 -11.05
CA GLU A 890 13.55 -32.08 -11.50
C GLU A 890 12.58 -31.68 -10.40
N ALA A 891 12.80 -32.14 -9.16
CA ALA A 891 11.99 -31.76 -8.00
C ALA A 891 12.06 -30.25 -7.73
N VAL A 892 13.27 -29.67 -7.74
CA VAL A 892 13.49 -28.23 -7.55
C VAL A 892 12.80 -27.41 -8.65
N THR A 893 12.87 -27.86 -9.91
CA THR A 893 12.24 -27.15 -11.03
C THR A 893 10.71 -27.12 -10.89
N ASN A 894 10.10 -28.26 -10.55
CA ASN A 894 8.65 -28.35 -10.36
C ASN A 894 8.18 -27.51 -9.16
N LEU A 895 8.83 -27.65 -7.99
CA LEU A 895 8.50 -26.87 -6.79
C LEU A 895 8.67 -25.37 -7.02
N LYS A 896 9.71 -24.96 -7.76
CA LYS A 896 9.95 -23.55 -8.08
C LYS A 896 8.79 -22.95 -8.87
N VAL A 897 8.32 -23.62 -9.92
CA VAL A 897 7.20 -23.13 -10.73
C VAL A 897 5.92 -23.04 -9.89
N ILE A 898 5.69 -24.00 -9.00
CA ILE A 898 4.52 -24.03 -8.11
C ILE A 898 4.60 -22.87 -7.11
N PHE A 899 5.68 -22.74 -6.35
CA PHE A 899 5.86 -21.70 -5.33
C PHE A 899 5.87 -20.29 -5.94
N GLU A 900 6.56 -20.08 -7.07
CA GLU A 900 6.49 -18.80 -7.80
C GLU A 900 5.06 -18.46 -8.23
N SER A 901 4.29 -19.44 -8.72
CA SER A 901 2.89 -19.21 -9.14
C SER A 901 1.96 -18.88 -7.97
N VAL A 902 2.22 -19.45 -6.78
CA VAL A 902 1.46 -19.17 -5.55
C VAL A 902 1.82 -17.80 -4.99
N ILE A 903 3.12 -17.46 -4.91
CA ILE A 903 3.55 -16.14 -4.44
C ILE A 903 3.01 -15.03 -5.34
N ASP A 904 3.03 -15.23 -6.67
CA ASP A 904 2.50 -14.26 -7.64
C ASP A 904 0.99 -13.99 -7.46
N LYS A 905 0.23 -14.97 -6.95
CA LYS A 905 -1.25 -14.95 -6.85
C LYS A 905 -1.72 -15.48 -5.49
N PHE A 906 -1.11 -14.98 -4.42
CA PHE A 906 -1.31 -15.51 -3.06
C PHE A 906 -2.76 -15.35 -2.58
N ASP A 907 -3.39 -14.22 -2.91
CA ASP A 907 -4.80 -13.95 -2.63
C ASP A 907 -5.74 -15.00 -3.26
N ARG A 908 -5.44 -15.48 -4.48
CA ARG A 908 -6.16 -16.57 -5.14
C ARG A 908 -5.98 -17.91 -4.42
N PHE A 909 -4.80 -18.14 -3.86
CA PHE A 909 -4.54 -19.32 -3.03
C PHE A 909 -5.33 -19.27 -1.71
N VAL A 910 -5.40 -18.11 -1.04
CA VAL A 910 -6.21 -17.95 0.17
C VAL A 910 -7.72 -18.15 -0.13
N GLU A 911 -8.20 -17.64 -1.27
CA GLU A 911 -9.57 -17.92 -1.73
C GLU A 911 -9.79 -19.42 -1.99
N TYR A 912 -8.87 -20.09 -2.69
CA TYR A 912 -8.96 -21.52 -2.95
C TYR A 912 -9.04 -22.35 -1.66
N ASN A 913 -8.24 -22.00 -0.66
CA ASN A 913 -8.25 -22.68 0.64
C ASN A 913 -9.54 -22.46 1.43
N SER A 914 -10.15 -21.29 1.32
CA SER A 914 -11.35 -20.92 2.10
C SER A 914 -12.66 -21.35 1.44
N THR A 915 -12.72 -21.39 0.11
CA THR A 915 -13.97 -21.61 -0.65
C THR A 915 -14.18 -23.05 -1.11
N THR A 916 -13.11 -23.83 -1.25
CA THR A 916 -13.17 -25.19 -1.83
C THR A 916 -12.96 -26.27 -0.78
N THR A 917 -13.38 -27.50 -1.06
CA THR A 917 -13.08 -28.67 -0.21
C THR A 917 -11.88 -29.45 -0.73
N GLN A 918 -11.49 -29.20 -1.99
CA GLN A 918 -10.34 -29.81 -2.66
C GLN A 918 -9.01 -29.28 -2.11
N SER A 919 -8.99 -28.10 -1.50
CA SER A 919 -7.83 -27.57 -0.76
C SER A 919 -7.42 -28.39 0.45
N ASP A 920 -8.32 -29.23 1.00
CA ASP A 920 -7.98 -30.17 2.08
C ASP A 920 -6.98 -31.25 1.58
N TYR A 921 -6.79 -31.39 0.25
CA TYR A 921 -5.99 -32.43 -0.41
C TYR A 921 -4.88 -31.82 -1.28
N GLY A 922 -3.63 -31.97 -0.84
CA GLY A 922 -2.47 -31.39 -1.54
C GLY A 922 -2.23 -31.96 -2.94
N GLU A 923 -2.61 -33.21 -3.20
CA GLU A 923 -2.55 -33.85 -4.52
C GLU A 923 -3.54 -33.26 -5.54
N MET A 924 -4.52 -32.46 -5.08
CA MET A 924 -5.46 -31.74 -5.94
C MET A 924 -5.03 -30.30 -6.23
N PHE A 925 -3.84 -29.88 -5.80
CA PHE A 925 -3.35 -28.51 -5.95
C PHE A 925 -3.26 -28.03 -7.41
N TYR A 926 -3.15 -28.96 -8.37
CA TYR A 926 -3.17 -28.64 -9.79
C TYR A 926 -4.48 -27.95 -10.21
N CYS A 927 -5.60 -28.18 -9.52
CA CYS A 927 -6.86 -27.49 -9.81
C CYS A 927 -6.69 -25.96 -9.72
N LEU A 928 -6.04 -25.46 -8.67
CA LEU A 928 -5.74 -24.02 -8.52
C LEU A 928 -4.86 -23.52 -9.67
N LEU A 929 -3.78 -24.25 -9.98
CA LEU A 929 -2.87 -23.86 -11.06
C LEU A 929 -3.58 -23.80 -12.42
N ASP A 930 -4.57 -24.64 -12.69
CA ASP A 930 -5.34 -24.57 -13.94
C ASP A 930 -6.21 -23.31 -14.04
N PHE A 931 -6.79 -22.86 -12.93
CA PHE A 931 -7.45 -21.56 -12.88
C PHE A 931 -6.47 -20.40 -13.09
N LEU A 932 -5.30 -20.45 -12.44
CA LEU A 932 -4.26 -19.43 -12.62
C LEU A 932 -3.75 -19.35 -14.07
N ARG A 933 -3.70 -20.48 -14.81
CA ARG A 933 -3.37 -20.49 -16.24
C ARG A 933 -4.39 -19.70 -17.08
N ILE A 934 -5.67 -19.83 -16.74
CA ILE A 934 -6.75 -19.10 -17.42
C ILE A 934 -6.66 -17.61 -17.12
N GLU A 935 -6.46 -17.25 -15.86
CA GLU A 935 -6.29 -15.85 -15.44
C GLU A 935 -5.05 -15.23 -16.11
N ALA A 936 -3.90 -15.90 -16.08
CA ALA A 936 -2.68 -15.43 -16.73
C ALA A 936 -2.87 -15.22 -18.25
N ALA A 937 -3.66 -16.08 -18.92
CA ALA A 937 -3.99 -15.89 -20.33
C ALA A 937 -4.92 -14.69 -20.58
N TYR A 938 -5.84 -14.40 -19.65
CA TYR A 938 -6.69 -13.21 -19.68
C TYR A 938 -5.86 -11.93 -19.43
N GLU A 939 -5.03 -11.91 -18.40
CA GLU A 939 -4.11 -10.80 -18.07
C GLU A 939 -3.17 -10.47 -19.22
N ARG A 940 -2.68 -11.48 -19.93
CA ARG A 940 -1.85 -11.28 -21.13
C ARG A 940 -2.59 -10.53 -22.24
N ASP A 941 -3.89 -10.77 -22.38
CA ASP A 941 -4.74 -10.09 -23.35
C ASP A 941 -5.12 -8.68 -22.87
N ASP A 942 -5.43 -8.52 -21.58
CA ASP A 942 -5.66 -7.20 -20.95
C ASP A 942 -4.42 -6.30 -21.08
N TRP A 943 -3.23 -6.86 -20.84
CA TRP A 943 -1.96 -6.16 -20.97
C TRP A 943 -1.78 -5.55 -22.36
N LYS A 944 -2.25 -6.21 -23.44
CA LYS A 944 -2.17 -5.68 -24.81
C LYS A 944 -3.06 -4.44 -25.03
N MET A 945 -4.03 -4.23 -24.15
CA MET A 945 -5.05 -3.17 -24.23
C MET A 945 -4.73 -1.95 -23.36
N VAL A 946 -3.69 -2.01 -22.51
CA VAL A 946 -3.19 -0.89 -21.68
C VAL A 946 -3.16 0.48 -22.39
N PRO A 947 -2.69 0.62 -23.65
CA PRO A 947 -2.69 1.92 -24.33
C PRO A 947 -4.09 2.54 -24.52
N LEU A 948 -5.12 1.70 -24.71
CA LEU A 948 -6.50 2.13 -24.86
C LEU A 948 -7.10 2.57 -23.51
N LEU A 949 -6.78 1.85 -22.43
CA LEU A 949 -7.19 2.19 -21.06
C LEU A 949 -6.60 3.54 -20.62
N ILE A 950 -5.32 3.79 -20.92
CA ILE A 950 -4.66 5.07 -20.62
C ILE A 950 -5.36 6.22 -21.36
N ALA A 951 -5.73 6.01 -22.62
CA ALA A 951 -6.39 7.04 -23.41
C ALA A 951 -7.75 7.43 -22.82
N HIS A 952 -8.56 6.44 -22.44
CA HIS A 952 -9.82 6.69 -21.75
C HIS A 952 -9.61 7.42 -20.41
N LYS A 953 -8.65 6.97 -19.58
CA LYS A 953 -8.33 7.63 -18.30
C LYS A 953 -8.02 9.11 -18.47
N VAL A 954 -7.21 9.46 -19.46
CA VAL A 954 -6.84 10.86 -19.72
C VAL A 954 -8.02 11.68 -20.22
N LEU A 955 -8.88 11.11 -21.09
CA LEU A 955 -10.09 11.79 -21.56
C LEU A 955 -11.06 12.08 -20.40
N ALA A 956 -11.28 11.10 -19.52
CA ALA A 956 -12.13 11.26 -18.33
C ALA A 956 -11.56 12.32 -17.37
N GLN A 957 -10.27 12.26 -17.04
CA GLN A 957 -9.61 13.20 -16.12
C GLN A 957 -9.49 14.64 -16.65
N GLN A 958 -9.63 14.87 -17.96
CA GLN A 958 -9.60 16.20 -18.57
C GLN A 958 -11.00 16.74 -18.91
N ASP A 959 -12.05 16.15 -18.30
CA ASP A 959 -13.45 16.54 -18.44
C ASP A 959 -14.03 16.42 -19.86
N ARG A 960 -13.47 15.53 -20.69
CA ARG A 960 -13.96 15.24 -22.05
C ARG A 960 -14.88 14.01 -22.05
N ASN A 961 -15.99 14.09 -21.32
CA ASN A 961 -16.89 12.95 -21.05
C ASN A 961 -17.49 12.32 -22.31
N GLU A 962 -17.97 13.13 -23.27
CA GLU A 962 -18.52 12.61 -24.53
C GLU A 962 -17.45 11.85 -25.34
N SER A 963 -16.23 12.37 -25.39
CA SER A 963 -15.10 11.70 -26.03
C SER A 963 -14.73 10.39 -25.34
N ALA A 964 -14.76 10.33 -24.01
CA ALA A 964 -14.50 9.12 -23.24
C ALA A 964 -15.54 8.01 -23.53
N LEU A 965 -16.83 8.37 -23.59
CA LEU A 965 -17.91 7.44 -23.92
C LEU A 965 -17.80 6.87 -25.34
N ILE A 966 -17.46 7.71 -26.33
CA ILE A 966 -17.23 7.23 -27.70
C ILE A 966 -16.04 6.27 -27.74
N TRP A 967 -14.96 6.59 -27.01
CA TRP A 967 -13.78 5.73 -26.92
C TRP A 967 -14.09 4.37 -26.29
N GLU A 968 -14.90 4.35 -25.23
CA GLU A 968 -15.36 3.14 -24.56
C GLU A 968 -16.19 2.25 -25.48
N ALA A 969 -17.14 2.81 -26.23
CA ALA A 969 -17.94 2.04 -27.19
C ALA A 969 -17.06 1.35 -28.26
N VAL A 970 -16.02 2.05 -28.73
CA VAL A 970 -15.03 1.46 -29.66
C VAL A 970 -14.26 0.35 -28.96
N PHE A 971 -13.78 0.57 -27.74
CA PHE A 971 -13.04 -0.40 -26.95
C PHE A 971 -13.84 -1.69 -26.72
N GLU A 972 -15.07 -1.59 -26.21
CA GLU A 972 -15.95 -2.72 -25.92
C GLU A 972 -16.21 -3.57 -27.16
N SER A 973 -16.46 -2.92 -28.31
CA SER A 973 -16.68 -3.64 -29.56
C SER A 973 -15.48 -4.49 -29.98
N THR A 974 -14.26 -4.05 -29.67
CA THR A 974 -13.02 -4.76 -30.02
C THR A 974 -12.65 -5.87 -29.03
N SER A 975 -13.01 -5.73 -27.75
CA SER A 975 -12.64 -6.68 -26.69
C SER A 975 -13.66 -7.81 -26.50
N HIS A 976 -14.91 -7.63 -26.97
CA HIS A 976 -16.04 -8.54 -26.72
C HIS A 976 -15.75 -10.03 -27.02
N GLU A 977 -15.27 -10.34 -28.23
CA GLU A 977 -15.02 -11.73 -28.63
C GLU A 977 -13.88 -12.40 -27.83
N MET A 978 -12.87 -11.61 -27.42
CA MET A 978 -11.77 -12.10 -26.59
C MET A 978 -12.26 -12.43 -25.18
N ALA A 979 -13.04 -11.54 -24.57
CA ALA A 979 -13.61 -11.77 -23.24
C ALA A 979 -14.52 -13.00 -23.22
N LYS A 980 -15.36 -13.17 -24.25
CA LYS A 980 -16.25 -14.33 -24.41
C LYS A 980 -15.48 -15.65 -24.49
N LYS A 981 -14.31 -15.67 -25.13
CA LYS A 981 -13.45 -16.86 -25.23
C LYS A 981 -12.91 -17.27 -23.86
N HIS A 982 -12.39 -16.32 -23.08
CA HIS A 982 -11.87 -16.58 -21.73
C HIS A 982 -12.97 -17.04 -20.77
N LEU A 983 -14.12 -16.36 -20.76
CA LEU A 983 -15.29 -16.76 -19.96
C LEU A 983 -15.80 -18.16 -20.30
N LYS A 984 -15.75 -18.57 -21.59
CA LYS A 984 -16.11 -19.93 -21.98
C LYS A 984 -15.14 -20.96 -21.40
N LYS A 985 -13.83 -20.67 -21.42
CA LYS A 985 -12.81 -21.57 -20.86
C LYS A 985 -12.95 -21.67 -19.34
N LEU A 986 -13.16 -20.55 -18.65
CA LEU A 986 -13.43 -20.52 -17.22
C LEU A 986 -14.64 -21.41 -16.86
N LYS A 987 -15.79 -21.21 -17.53
CA LYS A 987 -17.00 -22.03 -17.27
C LYS A 987 -16.80 -23.52 -17.51
N GLN A 988 -15.94 -23.89 -18.46
CA GLN A 988 -15.59 -25.27 -18.70
C GLN A 988 -14.81 -25.86 -17.52
N THR A 989 -13.77 -25.15 -17.05
CA THR A 989 -12.95 -25.56 -15.90
C THR A 989 -13.74 -25.56 -14.59
N GLU A 990 -14.58 -24.54 -14.34
CA GLU A 990 -15.51 -24.51 -13.20
C GLU A 990 -16.45 -25.73 -13.21
N SER A 991 -16.93 -26.13 -14.39
CA SER A 991 -17.80 -27.29 -14.54
C SER A 991 -17.08 -28.63 -14.36
N GLU A 992 -15.83 -28.70 -14.79
CA GLU A 992 -14.96 -29.89 -14.71
C GLU A 992 -14.58 -30.19 -13.26
N TYR A 993 -14.10 -29.19 -12.53
CA TYR A 993 -13.64 -29.36 -11.14
C TYR A 993 -14.74 -29.12 -10.09
N LYS A 994 -15.91 -28.60 -10.49
CA LYS A 994 -16.97 -28.16 -9.56
C LYS A 994 -16.47 -27.15 -8.53
N ILE A 995 -15.53 -26.32 -8.96
CA ILE A 995 -14.93 -25.25 -8.19
C ILE A 995 -15.38 -23.93 -8.80
N ASN A 996 -15.81 -23.01 -7.95
CA ASN A 996 -16.00 -21.62 -8.30
C ASN A 996 -15.03 -20.78 -7.46
N LEU A 997 -14.21 -19.98 -8.13
CA LEU A 997 -13.30 -19.01 -7.52
C LEU A 997 -13.83 -17.60 -7.86
N PRO A 998 -14.63 -16.99 -6.97
CA PRO A 998 -15.26 -15.69 -7.20
C PRO A 998 -14.32 -14.61 -7.70
N LEU A 999 -13.11 -14.49 -7.15
CA LEU A 999 -12.15 -13.48 -7.56
C LEU A 999 -11.73 -13.61 -9.03
N ILE A 1000 -11.42 -14.83 -9.46
CA ILE A 1000 -11.06 -15.12 -10.85
C ILE A 1000 -12.29 -14.94 -11.75
N SER A 1001 -13.46 -15.37 -11.28
CA SER A 1001 -14.72 -15.19 -12.01
C SER A 1001 -15.07 -13.73 -12.20
N ASP A 1002 -14.98 -12.91 -11.16
CA ASP A 1002 -15.21 -11.47 -11.17
C ASP A 1002 -14.25 -10.77 -12.12
N HIS A 1003 -12.94 -11.06 -12.00
CA HIS A 1003 -11.89 -10.47 -12.85
C HIS A 1003 -12.14 -10.76 -14.35
N LEU A 1004 -12.51 -11.98 -14.71
CA LEU A 1004 -12.85 -12.31 -16.10
C LEU A 1004 -14.21 -11.73 -16.53
N ASN A 1005 -15.17 -11.60 -15.62
CA ASN A 1005 -16.48 -10.98 -15.86
C ASN A 1005 -16.40 -9.46 -16.05
N GLU A 1006 -15.26 -8.84 -15.74
CA GLU A 1006 -14.98 -7.44 -16.09
C GLU A 1006 -14.91 -7.21 -17.61
N ARG A 1007 -14.62 -8.26 -18.38
CA ARG A 1007 -14.54 -8.25 -19.86
C ARG A 1007 -13.61 -7.16 -20.41
N PHE A 1008 -12.58 -6.79 -19.64
CA PHE A 1008 -11.66 -5.68 -19.89
C PHE A 1008 -12.27 -4.27 -19.85
N VAL A 1009 -13.61 -4.14 -19.75
CA VAL A 1009 -14.33 -2.86 -19.88
C VAL A 1009 -14.53 -2.20 -18.52
N LYS A 1010 -14.79 -2.95 -17.45
CA LYS A 1010 -15.03 -2.38 -16.12
C LYS A 1010 -13.92 -1.45 -15.59
N PRO A 1011 -12.61 -1.66 -15.87
CA PRO A 1011 -11.59 -0.68 -15.51
C PRO A 1011 -11.83 0.73 -16.08
N LEU A 1012 -12.58 0.86 -17.18
CA LEU A 1012 -13.00 2.16 -17.73
C LEU A 1012 -14.00 2.88 -16.82
N ALA A 1013 -14.91 2.14 -16.17
CA ALA A 1013 -15.82 2.71 -15.18
C ALA A 1013 -15.07 3.27 -13.97
N VAL A 1014 -14.02 2.58 -13.48
CA VAL A 1014 -13.15 3.10 -12.40
C VAL A 1014 -12.50 4.41 -12.80
N ASN A 1015 -12.05 4.56 -14.06
CA ASN A 1015 -11.51 5.82 -14.55
C ASN A 1015 -12.53 6.96 -14.52
N ARG A 1016 -13.82 6.69 -14.80
CA ARG A 1016 -14.90 7.69 -14.68
C ARG A 1016 -15.15 8.05 -13.22
N MET A 1017 -15.23 7.05 -12.35
CA MET A 1017 -15.40 7.25 -10.91
C MET A 1017 -14.32 8.18 -10.35
N LEU A 1018 -13.04 7.88 -10.63
CA LEU A 1018 -11.91 8.70 -10.18
C LEU A 1018 -11.96 10.14 -10.72
N ALA A 1019 -12.47 10.34 -11.94
CA ALA A 1019 -12.63 11.69 -12.50
C ALA A 1019 -13.75 12.50 -11.82
N LEU A 1020 -14.73 11.85 -11.19
CA LEU A 1020 -15.83 12.50 -10.48
C LEU A 1020 -15.47 12.89 -9.05
N VAL A 1021 -14.53 12.17 -8.40
CA VAL A 1021 -14.13 12.40 -7.00
C VAL A 1021 -13.75 13.86 -6.71
N PRO A 1022 -12.84 14.52 -7.47
CA PRO A 1022 -12.46 15.92 -7.18
C PRO A 1022 -13.64 16.88 -7.24
N ARG A 1023 -14.60 16.65 -8.15
CA ARG A 1023 -15.78 17.51 -8.32
C ARG A 1023 -16.75 17.31 -7.17
N ALA A 1024 -17.04 16.06 -6.82
CA ALA A 1024 -17.92 15.72 -5.71
C ALA A 1024 -17.38 16.26 -4.37
N MET A 1025 -16.09 16.15 -4.12
CA MET A 1025 -15.47 16.71 -2.91
C MET A 1025 -15.50 18.24 -2.88
N ASN A 1026 -15.29 18.92 -4.02
CA ASN A 1026 -15.42 20.38 -4.08
C ASN A 1026 -16.87 20.84 -3.84
N ASP A 1027 -17.85 20.15 -4.44
CA ASP A 1027 -19.27 20.43 -4.17
C ASP A 1027 -19.60 20.26 -2.69
N ALA A 1028 -19.07 19.20 -2.06
CA ALA A 1028 -19.22 18.97 -0.63
C ALA A 1028 -18.52 20.08 0.19
N ARG A 1029 -17.32 20.55 -0.18
CA ARG A 1029 -16.66 21.69 0.47
C ARG A 1029 -17.50 22.97 0.38
N ASP A 1030 -18.13 23.22 -0.77
CA ASP A 1030 -19.00 24.39 -1.00
C ASP A 1030 -20.37 24.31 -0.31
N GLY A 1031 -20.72 23.18 0.32
CA GLY A 1031 -22.00 23.01 1.03
C GLY A 1031 -23.16 22.57 0.15
N ASN A 1032 -22.86 22.03 -1.03
CA ASN A 1032 -23.87 21.45 -1.90
C ASN A 1032 -24.14 19.98 -1.54
N GLU A 1033 -25.14 19.75 -0.68
CA GLU A 1033 -25.57 18.39 -0.30
C GLU A 1033 -26.16 17.60 -1.48
N GLU A 1034 -26.70 18.26 -2.50
CA GLU A 1034 -27.26 17.66 -3.72
C GLU A 1034 -26.27 17.73 -4.89
N SER A 1035 -25.07 17.18 -4.71
CA SER A 1035 -24.05 17.11 -5.77
C SER A 1035 -24.48 16.16 -6.89
N VAL A 1036 -24.67 16.71 -8.09
CA VAL A 1036 -24.90 15.91 -9.32
C VAL A 1036 -23.71 15.01 -9.63
N ALA A 1037 -22.48 15.48 -9.39
CA ALA A 1037 -21.27 14.69 -9.60
C ALA A 1037 -21.23 13.47 -8.68
N PHE A 1038 -21.65 13.64 -7.41
CA PHE A 1038 -21.75 12.54 -6.46
C PHE A 1038 -22.86 11.56 -6.83
N SER A 1039 -24.05 12.02 -7.26
CA SER A 1039 -25.12 11.12 -7.70
C SER A 1039 -24.67 10.22 -8.86
N ILE A 1040 -23.97 10.77 -9.85
CA ILE A 1040 -23.41 9.99 -10.96
C ILE A 1040 -22.34 9.00 -10.46
N LEU A 1041 -21.47 9.44 -9.55
CA LEU A 1041 -20.46 8.57 -8.94
C LEU A 1041 -21.10 7.39 -8.21
N GLN A 1042 -22.15 7.64 -7.43
CA GLN A 1042 -22.89 6.62 -6.70
C GLN A 1042 -23.53 5.61 -7.67
N GLU A 1043 -24.22 6.07 -8.71
CA GLU A 1043 -24.83 5.19 -9.72
C GLU A 1043 -23.79 4.31 -10.44
N GLU A 1044 -22.63 4.88 -10.79
CA GLU A 1044 -21.54 4.13 -11.39
C GLU A 1044 -20.98 3.06 -10.44
N ILE A 1045 -20.80 3.39 -9.16
CA ILE A 1045 -20.33 2.48 -8.12
C ILE A 1045 -21.34 1.32 -7.94
N GLU A 1046 -22.62 1.63 -7.80
CA GLU A 1046 -23.70 0.64 -7.67
C GLU A 1046 -23.74 -0.31 -8.87
N HIS A 1047 -23.69 0.23 -10.10
CA HIS A 1047 -23.67 -0.57 -11.32
C HIS A 1047 -22.44 -1.50 -11.39
N TYR A 1048 -21.28 -0.99 -10.96
CA TYR A 1048 -20.07 -1.80 -10.91
C TYR A 1048 -20.20 -2.95 -9.90
N LEU A 1049 -20.68 -2.66 -8.69
CA LEU A 1049 -20.82 -3.62 -7.59
C LEU A 1049 -21.81 -4.74 -7.91
N ALA A 1050 -22.86 -4.45 -8.70
CA ALA A 1050 -23.88 -5.42 -9.07
C ALA A 1050 -23.34 -6.71 -9.74
N SER A 1051 -22.10 -6.69 -10.25
CA SER A 1051 -21.47 -7.84 -10.89
C SER A 1051 -20.02 -8.08 -10.45
N THR A 1052 -19.57 -7.49 -9.34
CA THR A 1052 -18.25 -7.73 -8.74
C THR A 1052 -18.38 -7.80 -7.22
N ILE A 1053 -18.18 -8.98 -6.66
CA ILE A 1053 -18.30 -9.28 -5.24
C ILE A 1053 -16.95 -9.07 -4.53
N GLY A 1054 -15.82 -9.25 -5.22
CA GLY A 1054 -14.47 -9.06 -4.64
C GLY A 1054 -14.08 -10.15 -3.64
N SER A 1055 -12.95 -9.96 -2.93
CA SER A 1055 -12.54 -10.88 -1.85
C SER A 1055 -13.22 -10.50 -0.55
N GLY A 1056 -13.46 -11.49 0.30
CA GLY A 1056 -13.86 -11.27 1.69
C GLY A 1056 -12.72 -10.78 2.57
N ILE A 1057 -11.47 -10.82 2.09
CA ILE A 1057 -10.26 -10.70 2.91
C ILE A 1057 -9.66 -9.31 2.82
N ASP A 1058 -9.62 -8.74 1.61
CA ASP A 1058 -8.92 -7.50 1.31
C ASP A 1058 -9.85 -6.49 0.66
N VAL A 1059 -9.62 -5.21 0.94
CA VAL A 1059 -10.32 -4.13 0.22
C VAL A 1059 -9.96 -4.23 -1.27
N PRO A 1060 -10.95 -4.29 -2.19
CA PRO A 1060 -10.69 -4.37 -3.62
C PRO A 1060 -9.87 -3.17 -4.13
N ASP A 1061 -8.91 -3.40 -5.04
CA ASP A 1061 -8.00 -2.37 -5.57
C ASP A 1061 -8.72 -1.11 -6.06
N ARG A 1062 -9.88 -1.26 -6.70
CA ARG A 1062 -10.68 -0.12 -7.18
C ARG A 1062 -11.13 0.83 -6.06
N MET A 1063 -11.43 0.30 -4.87
CA MET A 1063 -11.81 1.11 -3.71
C MET A 1063 -10.58 1.75 -3.08
N ARG A 1064 -9.44 1.02 -3.03
CA ARG A 1064 -8.15 1.62 -2.65
C ARG A 1064 -7.79 2.79 -3.56
N ASN A 1065 -7.94 2.63 -4.87
CA ASN A 1065 -7.71 3.72 -5.84
C ASN A 1065 -8.60 4.95 -5.57
N LEU A 1066 -9.85 4.75 -5.12
CA LEU A 1066 -10.74 5.87 -4.75
C LEU A 1066 -10.26 6.53 -3.45
N GLU A 1067 -9.85 5.74 -2.46
CA GLU A 1067 -9.27 6.23 -1.21
C GLU A 1067 -7.97 7.00 -1.44
N ASP A 1068 -7.04 6.45 -2.23
CA ASP A 1068 -5.79 7.11 -2.62
C ASP A 1068 -6.06 8.45 -3.33
N GLU A 1069 -7.10 8.53 -4.14
CA GLU A 1069 -7.49 9.76 -4.83
C GLU A 1069 -8.11 10.78 -3.86
N ILE A 1070 -8.84 10.34 -2.83
CA ILE A 1070 -9.34 11.19 -1.75
C ILE A 1070 -8.17 11.71 -0.91
N ASP A 1071 -7.24 10.84 -0.51
CA ASP A 1071 -6.02 11.19 0.23
C ASP A 1071 -5.19 12.21 -0.55
N ARG A 1072 -5.09 12.06 -1.87
CA ARG A 1072 -4.39 13.02 -2.74
C ARG A 1072 -5.04 14.42 -2.74
N LEU A 1073 -6.35 14.50 -2.54
CA LEU A 1073 -7.13 15.74 -2.53
C LEU A 1073 -7.25 16.35 -1.13
N ASP A 1074 -7.01 15.55 -0.10
CA ASP A 1074 -6.91 15.98 1.28
C ASP A 1074 -5.50 16.51 1.53
N GLU A 1075 -5.33 17.84 1.54
CA GLU A 1075 -4.01 18.49 1.64
C GLU A 1075 -3.25 18.13 2.94
N LYS A 1076 -3.96 17.57 3.94
CA LYS A 1076 -3.42 17.14 5.24
C LYS A 1076 -2.75 15.75 5.18
N VAL A 1077 -3.03 14.94 4.16
CA VAL A 1077 -2.45 13.59 4.03
C VAL A 1077 -1.31 13.64 3.01
N THR A 1078 -0.08 13.74 3.50
CA THR A 1078 1.10 13.55 2.64
C THR A 1078 1.28 12.08 2.31
N ASN A 1079 0.78 11.64 1.16
CA ASN A 1079 1.21 10.36 0.58
C ASN A 1079 2.61 10.54 -0.03
N GLU A 1080 3.62 9.93 0.60
CA GLU A 1080 5.05 9.98 0.22
C GLU A 1080 5.36 9.35 -1.15
N GLN A 1081 4.38 8.66 -1.75
CA GLN A 1081 4.56 7.81 -2.93
C GLN A 1081 4.48 8.54 -4.29
N TYR A 1082 4.24 9.84 -4.32
CA TYR A 1082 4.11 10.56 -5.60
C TYR A 1082 5.46 11.08 -6.13
N ASP A 1083 5.84 10.64 -7.34
CA ASP A 1083 6.96 11.18 -8.12
C ASP A 1083 6.74 12.68 -8.42
N ILE A 1084 7.25 13.58 -7.56
CA ILE A 1084 7.08 15.06 -7.66
C ILE A 1084 7.62 15.62 -8.99
N GLU A 1085 8.57 14.96 -9.63
CA GLU A 1085 9.09 15.34 -10.96
C GLU A 1085 7.99 15.42 -12.03
N THR A 1086 6.97 14.58 -11.91
CA THR A 1086 5.79 14.61 -12.80
C THR A 1086 4.77 15.68 -12.39
N GLN A 1087 4.95 16.29 -11.21
CA GLN A 1087 4.13 17.36 -10.65
C GLN A 1087 4.72 18.75 -10.88
N ILE A 1088 5.95 18.89 -11.39
CA ILE A 1088 6.49 20.19 -11.80
C ILE A 1088 5.59 20.73 -12.93
N LYS A 1089 4.77 21.72 -12.60
CA LYS A 1089 3.81 22.34 -13.52
C LYS A 1089 4.46 23.52 -14.21
N LEU A 1090 5.09 23.27 -15.35
CA LEU A 1090 5.46 24.33 -16.29
C LEU A 1090 4.22 24.75 -17.10
N SER A 1091 4.05 26.04 -17.42
CA SER A 1091 2.96 26.45 -18.29
C SER A 1091 3.14 25.85 -19.70
N PRO A 1092 2.08 25.25 -20.26
CA PRO A 1092 2.16 24.54 -21.54
C PRO A 1092 2.29 25.50 -22.73
N VAL A 1093 2.91 25.03 -23.81
CA VAL A 1093 2.95 25.71 -25.10
C VAL A 1093 1.82 25.14 -25.98
N PRO A 1094 0.80 25.95 -26.38
CA PRO A 1094 -0.32 25.45 -27.15
C PRO A 1094 0.11 25.03 -28.56
N MET A 1095 -0.39 23.89 -29.03
CA MET A 1095 -0.08 23.35 -30.35
C MET A 1095 -1.23 23.54 -31.35
N SER A 1096 -0.91 24.03 -32.54
CA SER A 1096 -1.87 24.06 -33.65
C SER A 1096 -2.18 22.65 -34.19
N LEU A 1097 -3.39 22.45 -34.70
CA LEU A 1097 -3.83 21.20 -35.31
C LEU A 1097 -2.90 20.74 -36.46
N ASP A 1098 -2.42 21.68 -37.28
CA ASP A 1098 -1.53 21.40 -38.41
C ASP A 1098 -0.13 20.96 -37.95
N GLU A 1099 0.36 21.53 -36.85
CA GLU A 1099 1.62 21.14 -36.25
C GLU A 1099 1.56 19.70 -35.73
N ILE A 1100 0.50 19.33 -35.00
CA ILE A 1100 0.28 17.96 -34.51
C ILE A 1100 0.24 16.98 -35.70
N LYS A 1101 -0.55 17.30 -36.74
CA LYS A 1101 -0.62 16.47 -37.96
C LYS A 1101 0.74 16.33 -38.64
N LYS A 1102 1.55 17.39 -38.69
CA LYS A 1102 2.90 17.37 -39.28
C LYS A 1102 3.85 16.50 -38.46
N GLN A 1103 3.84 16.62 -37.14
CA GLN A 1103 4.65 15.79 -36.25
C GLN A 1103 4.27 14.31 -36.35
N LEU A 1104 2.97 13.98 -36.36
CA LEU A 1104 2.47 12.61 -36.56
C LEU A 1104 2.86 12.02 -37.92
N LYS A 1105 2.96 12.84 -38.98
CA LYS A 1105 3.48 12.40 -40.29
C LYS A 1105 4.99 12.13 -40.26
N MET A 1106 5.76 12.95 -39.55
CA MET A 1106 7.22 12.82 -39.42
C MET A 1106 7.66 11.96 -38.23
N TRP A 1107 6.71 11.34 -37.53
CA TRP A 1107 6.86 10.67 -36.24
C TRP A 1107 8.03 9.68 -36.17
N ASN A 1108 8.21 8.88 -37.22
CA ASN A 1108 9.24 7.84 -37.30
C ASN A 1108 10.60 8.31 -37.85
N GLN A 1109 10.72 9.55 -38.33
CA GLN A 1109 11.97 10.06 -38.90
C GLN A 1109 13.00 10.33 -37.79
N PRO A 1110 14.28 9.94 -37.95
CA PRO A 1110 15.31 10.23 -36.95
C PRO A 1110 15.52 11.75 -36.78
N LEU A 1111 15.83 12.18 -35.56
CA LEU A 1111 16.04 13.61 -35.25
C LEU A 1111 17.34 14.14 -35.86
N SER A 1112 18.35 13.28 -36.06
CA SER A 1112 19.60 13.62 -36.73
C SER A 1112 19.55 13.31 -38.24
N ARG A 1113 20.11 14.20 -39.07
CA ARG A 1113 20.37 13.89 -40.49
C ARG A 1113 21.42 12.78 -40.54
N PRO A 1114 21.23 11.68 -41.29
CA PRO A 1114 22.23 10.64 -41.39
C PRO A 1114 23.53 11.25 -41.93
N LYS A 1115 24.63 11.14 -41.16
CA LYS A 1115 25.98 11.45 -41.68
C LYS A 1115 26.14 10.61 -42.95
N LYS A 1116 26.22 11.25 -44.11
CA LYS A 1116 26.64 10.58 -45.35
C LYS A 1116 27.94 9.88 -45.01
N LYS A 1117 27.93 8.54 -44.95
CA LYS A 1117 29.16 7.74 -44.95
C LYS A 1117 29.91 8.20 -46.20
N LYS A 1118 30.99 8.99 -46.02
CA LYS A 1118 31.97 9.17 -47.09
C LYS A 1118 32.50 7.77 -47.38
N LYS A 1119 32.25 7.31 -48.61
CA LYS A 1119 32.82 6.07 -49.12
C LYS A 1119 34.34 6.14 -49.11
#